data_AF-A0A4Y2E5E5-F1
#
_entry.id   AF-A0A4Y2E5E5-F1
#
_cell.length_a   1.000
_cell.length_b   1.000
_cell.length_c   1.000
_cell.angle_alpha   90.00
_cell.angle_beta   90.00
_cell.angle_gamma   90.00
#
_symmetry.space_group_name_H-M   'P 1'
#
loop_
_entity.id
_entity.type
_entity.pdbx_description
1 polymer ?
#
loop_
_entity_poly.entity_id
_entity_poly.type
_entity_poly.pdbx_seq_one_letter_code
_entity_poly.pdbx_strand_id
1 'polypeptide(L)'
;MSVPSNRDHHYQNLRDRYSNCTYVDGNLELTWLQDETLDLSFLKEIREVTGYVLISHVDVKRIVLPKLMIIRGRNLFKLNVRNEMFALMVTLSKMENLELPSLRDILVGSVGFYNNYNLCHIRTIKWEEILTGPHAKPVYVYNFTQAERECPPCDSSCEAGCWGLGPHNCQHFSKINCSPQCHQGRCFGPNPRECCHLFCAGGCTGPTQADCLACRNFYDGGVCKQECPNMLRYNPATYQWESNPNGKYAYGATCVKNCPDHLLRDSGACVRTCPVNKKAENHECVACDGPCPKNCEGVDVVHADNVDSFKGCTIIEGSITVLDTSFDGFQEVYSDFTFGLLHPKMHPSKLEVFSTLKEVTGYISIQASHPDFKNLTYFRNLESIGGRQLTEYFAALYIVKTSLQSLNMRSLKKVSSGSVAILENENLCFADTINWQSLMKSSSHSILLQSNANATQCRKRNLVCHSECSEDGCWGPKSNECLSCKAYKLDDTCVAKCDKANGIYDAGDKRCEYCHEECLGQCFGPGNGNCTACRNVRDGPYCVNKCPDTKYNDYGECKSCHPNCVGGCVGPENNISPNGCKSCDKAIVNAFDPNIVEQCLRFDEPCYPGFYLEYIGPQEEGALKSLTGKSVCRKCHQLCKNCTAYGIHYTVCKCLHYLSGEQCEEQCPRDHYADDANQVCIKCADECRGCTGPTTMECLACRNFRTYDEVNKTLFNCTASCPPDKPYKIFVDNVRDPYCSSEDANAVALHGVEEDHIPAILGGVMGCFVILGIFMAVFSYQWLQRARTKENTVKMTMWWTAEVASLPDGKRAPLNRRQSGPPGNMGEKKELFL
;
A
#
# COMPACT_ATOMS: atom_id res chain seq x y z
N MET A 1 4.29 35.30 5.76
CA MET A 1 4.66 35.01 7.17
C MET A 1 4.04 36.10 8.03
N SER A 2 3.32 35.74 9.09
CA SER A 2 2.73 36.71 10.01
C SER A 2 3.81 37.33 10.89
N VAL A 3 3.80 38.65 11.04
CA VAL A 3 4.67 39.38 11.97
C VAL A 3 3.96 39.46 13.32
N PRO A 4 4.58 39.05 14.44
CA PRO A 4 3.95 39.13 15.75
C PRO A 4 3.77 40.60 16.16
N SER A 5 2.58 40.93 16.68
CA SER A 5 2.28 42.28 17.19
C SER A 5 3.07 42.63 18.45
N ASN A 6 3.35 41.63 19.29
CA ASN A 6 4.21 41.75 20.47
C ASN A 6 5.21 40.58 20.51
N ARG A 7 6.50 40.92 20.59
CA ARG A 7 7.61 39.99 20.43
C ARG A 7 7.94 39.22 21.70
N ASP A 8 7.82 39.87 22.86
CA ASP A 8 8.03 39.22 24.16
C ASP A 8 6.94 38.18 24.41
N HIS A 9 5.69 38.53 24.11
CA HIS A 9 4.57 37.61 24.19
C HIS A 9 4.72 36.45 23.17
N HIS A 10 5.24 36.73 21.97
CA HIS A 10 5.53 35.67 20.99
C HIS A 10 6.57 34.67 21.51
N TYR A 11 7.67 35.15 22.10
CA TYR A 11 8.69 34.30 22.71
C TYR A 11 8.13 33.47 23.88
N GLN A 12 7.34 34.09 24.78
CA GLN A 12 6.70 33.37 25.89
C GLN A 12 5.79 32.25 25.38
N ASN A 13 4.98 32.50 24.34
CA ASN A 13 4.15 31.47 23.72
C ASN A 13 4.97 30.32 23.12
N LEU A 14 6.11 30.61 22.48
CA LEU A 14 7.01 29.56 21.97
C LEU A 14 7.58 28.73 23.11
N ARG A 15 8.04 29.38 24.18
CA ARG A 15 8.58 28.70 25.37
C ARG A 15 7.54 27.81 26.01
N ASP A 16 6.35 28.34 26.28
CA ASP A 16 5.30 27.61 26.98
C ASP A 16 4.76 26.44 26.12
N ARG A 17 4.73 26.61 24.79
CA ARG A 17 4.31 25.57 23.84
C ARG A 17 5.30 24.41 23.72
N TYR A 18 6.61 24.69 23.76
CA TYR A 18 7.64 23.69 23.47
C TYR A 18 8.42 23.23 24.71
N SER A 19 8.20 23.82 25.88
CA SER A 19 8.79 23.36 27.13
C SER A 19 8.39 21.90 27.44
N ASN A 20 9.39 21.05 27.67
CA ASN A 20 9.23 19.60 27.89
C ASN A 20 8.55 18.85 26.73
N CYS A 21 8.47 19.45 25.54
CA CYS A 21 7.91 18.79 24.36
C CYS A 21 8.96 17.87 23.72
N THR A 22 8.62 16.59 23.56
CA THR A 22 9.47 15.61 22.85
C THR A 22 9.00 15.32 21.44
N TYR A 23 7.72 15.55 21.15
CA TYR A 23 7.06 15.21 19.89
C TYR A 23 6.17 16.37 19.44
N VAL A 24 6.51 17.01 18.32
CA VAL A 24 5.76 18.14 17.77
C VAL A 24 4.78 17.63 16.71
N ASP A 25 3.49 17.59 17.09
CA ASP A 25 2.37 17.29 16.17
C ASP A 25 1.99 18.53 15.34
N GLY A 26 2.81 18.82 14.32
CA GLY A 26 2.66 19.95 13.42
C GLY A 26 4.03 20.49 12.99
N ASN A 27 4.11 21.81 12.85
CA ASN A 27 5.33 22.48 12.42
C ASN A 27 6.05 23.10 13.62
N LEU A 28 7.38 23.11 13.58
CA LEU A 28 8.22 23.86 14.52
C LEU A 28 8.66 25.16 13.85
N GLU A 29 8.09 26.29 14.29
CA GLU A 29 8.38 27.61 13.72
C GLU A 29 9.05 28.50 14.76
N LEU A 30 10.31 28.86 14.51
CA LEU A 30 11.09 29.79 15.30
C LEU A 30 11.26 31.08 14.48
N THR A 31 10.46 32.09 14.79
CA THR A 31 10.40 33.31 13.98
C THR A 31 10.53 34.58 14.81
N TRP A 32 11.12 35.63 14.23
CA TRP A 32 11.13 36.97 14.81
C TRP A 32 11.81 37.09 16.19
N LEU A 33 12.80 36.25 16.46
CA LEU A 33 13.60 36.24 17.71
C LEU A 33 14.88 37.06 17.52
N GLN A 34 14.79 38.40 17.55
CA GLN A 34 15.95 39.28 17.26
C GLN A 34 16.71 39.76 18.49
N ASP A 35 16.28 39.39 19.70
CA ASP A 35 17.11 39.61 20.89
C ASP A 35 18.10 38.44 21.01
N GLU A 36 19.40 38.75 20.91
CA GLU A 36 20.48 37.77 20.96
C GLU A 36 20.57 37.03 22.31
N THR A 37 19.97 37.60 23.37
CA THR A 37 20.06 37.09 24.76
C THR A 37 18.97 36.09 25.13
N LEU A 38 18.02 35.82 24.22
CA LEU A 38 16.91 34.90 24.47
C LEU A 38 17.41 33.46 24.68
N ASP A 39 16.86 32.80 25.70
CA ASP A 39 17.17 31.41 26.01
C ASP A 39 16.25 30.43 25.27
N LEU A 40 16.83 29.61 24.38
CA LEU A 40 16.10 28.57 23.63
C LEU A 40 16.34 27.15 24.19
N SER A 41 16.85 27.03 25.41
CA SER A 41 17.15 25.74 26.05
C SER A 41 15.94 24.82 26.21
N PHE A 42 14.72 25.37 26.22
CA PHE A 42 13.47 24.60 26.29
C PHE A 42 13.25 23.69 25.08
N LEU A 43 13.92 23.93 23.96
CA LEU A 43 13.85 23.10 22.75
C LEU A 43 14.62 21.76 22.86
N LYS A 44 15.45 21.60 23.90
CA LYS A 44 16.41 20.49 24.00
C LYS A 44 15.81 19.08 23.99
N GLU A 45 14.54 18.96 24.39
CA GLU A 45 13.83 17.69 24.51
C GLU A 45 13.16 17.23 23.22
N ILE A 46 13.02 18.11 22.22
CA ILE A 46 12.32 17.79 20.96
C ILE A 46 13.10 16.70 20.22
N ARG A 47 12.44 15.58 19.96
CA ARG A 47 12.98 14.42 19.23
C ARG A 47 12.43 14.28 17.82
N GLU A 48 11.20 14.72 17.60
CA GLU A 48 10.49 14.49 16.36
C GLU A 48 9.55 15.66 16.01
N VAL A 49 9.53 16.01 14.72
CA VAL A 49 8.61 17.01 14.15
C VAL A 49 7.85 16.37 12.99
N THR A 50 6.52 16.38 13.03
CA THR A 50 5.71 15.71 12.00
C THR A 50 5.56 16.51 10.71
N GLY A 51 5.54 17.84 10.80
CA GLY A 51 5.47 18.78 9.68
C GLY A 51 6.86 19.22 9.22
N TYR A 52 7.06 20.55 9.14
CA TYR A 52 8.35 21.16 8.80
C TYR A 52 8.95 21.94 9.98
N VAL A 53 10.24 22.26 9.87
CA VAL A 53 10.98 23.17 10.74
C VAL A 53 11.30 24.46 9.98
N LEU A 54 10.84 25.60 10.49
CA LEU A 54 11.09 26.92 9.94
C LEU A 54 11.85 27.77 10.95
N ILE A 55 12.97 28.35 10.52
CA ILE A 55 13.74 29.31 11.30
C ILE A 55 13.89 30.58 10.47
N SER A 56 13.33 31.70 10.92
CA SER A 56 13.24 32.92 10.11
C SER A 56 13.34 34.20 10.94
N HIS A 57 14.18 35.17 10.55
CA HIS A 57 14.37 36.42 11.30
C HIS A 57 14.80 36.18 12.77
N VAL A 58 15.79 35.31 12.96
CA VAL A 58 16.38 34.99 14.27
C VAL A 58 17.79 35.55 14.37
N ASP A 59 18.05 36.33 15.42
CA ASP A 59 19.37 36.90 15.73
C ASP A 59 20.07 36.18 16.91
N VAL A 60 19.37 35.28 17.61
CA VAL A 60 19.99 34.37 18.60
C VAL A 60 21.17 33.63 17.97
N LYS A 61 22.34 33.67 18.62
CA LYS A 61 23.61 33.21 18.03
C LYS A 61 23.65 31.71 17.76
N ARG A 62 23.07 30.89 18.64
CA ARG A 62 23.10 29.43 18.56
C ARG A 62 21.72 28.85 18.81
N ILE A 63 21.26 28.01 17.90
CA ILE A 63 20.05 27.20 18.09
C ILE A 63 20.49 25.75 18.21
N VAL A 64 20.15 25.10 19.33
CA VAL A 64 20.58 23.75 19.64
C VAL A 64 19.35 22.85 19.83
N LEU A 65 19.21 21.84 18.97
CA LEU A 65 18.18 20.80 19.05
C LEU A 65 18.91 19.45 19.12
N PRO A 66 19.49 19.11 20.28
CA PRO A 66 20.46 18.02 20.39
C PRO A 66 19.80 16.64 20.26
N LYS A 67 18.50 16.53 20.51
CA LYS A 67 17.74 15.27 20.47
C LYS A 67 16.86 15.13 19.23
N LEU A 68 16.76 16.15 18.36
CA LEU A 68 15.90 16.09 17.18
C LEU A 68 16.48 15.07 16.20
N MET A 69 15.78 13.94 16.04
CA MET A 69 16.23 12.81 15.23
C MET A 69 15.58 12.77 13.85
N ILE A 70 14.32 13.18 13.76
CA ILE A 70 13.51 13.00 12.55
C ILE A 70 12.58 14.19 12.28
N ILE A 71 12.50 14.57 11.00
CA ILE A 71 11.48 15.49 10.46
C ILE A 71 10.68 14.72 9.40
N ARG A 72 9.37 14.52 9.62
CA ARG A 72 8.58 13.67 8.73
C ARG A 72 8.13 14.36 7.45
N GLY A 73 7.94 15.69 7.47
CA GLY A 73 7.51 16.43 6.27
C GLY A 73 6.10 16.09 5.80
N ARG A 74 5.16 15.77 6.72
CA ARG A 74 3.73 15.58 6.37
C ARG A 74 3.11 16.86 5.81
N ASN A 75 3.57 17.99 6.33
CA ASN A 75 3.34 19.32 5.78
C ASN A 75 4.71 19.92 5.41
N LEU A 76 4.78 20.63 4.30
CA LEU A 76 6.01 21.26 3.82
C LEU A 76 5.83 22.77 3.69
N PHE A 77 6.90 23.50 3.94
CA PHE A 77 6.92 24.95 3.75
C PHE A 77 7.18 25.29 2.29
N LYS A 78 6.35 26.16 1.70
CA LYS A 78 6.49 26.61 0.31
C LYS A 78 6.68 28.12 0.26
N LEU A 79 7.68 28.57 -0.50
CA LEU A 79 7.85 29.98 -0.84
C LEU A 79 7.00 30.31 -2.08
N ASN A 80 6.25 31.43 -2.05
CA ASN A 80 5.41 31.84 -3.18
C ASN A 80 6.18 32.02 -4.50
N VAL A 81 7.47 32.32 -4.43
CA VAL A 81 8.33 32.64 -5.58
C VAL A 81 9.10 31.41 -6.10
N ARG A 82 8.95 30.23 -5.48
CA ARG A 82 9.69 29.02 -5.84
C ARG A 82 8.81 27.78 -5.83
N ASN A 83 9.24 26.78 -6.61
CA ASN A 83 8.52 25.51 -6.72
C ASN A 83 8.96 24.49 -5.67
N GLU A 84 10.15 24.63 -5.08
CA GLU A 84 10.61 23.73 -4.02
C GLU A 84 9.75 23.83 -2.75
N MET A 85 9.54 22.67 -2.13
CA MET A 85 8.87 22.51 -0.84
C MET A 85 9.87 22.00 0.19
N PHE A 86 9.90 22.63 1.36
CA PHE A 86 10.95 22.46 2.36
C PHE A 86 10.43 21.81 3.64
N ALA A 87 11.18 20.81 4.13
CA ALA A 87 10.98 20.22 5.46
C ALA A 87 11.82 20.92 6.53
N LEU A 88 12.97 21.47 6.15
CA LEU A 88 13.77 22.36 6.98
C LEU A 88 14.10 23.61 6.18
N MET A 89 13.71 24.78 6.67
CA MET A 89 14.04 26.04 6.05
C MET A 89 14.58 27.03 7.06
N VAL A 90 15.76 27.59 6.76
CA VAL A 90 16.40 28.64 7.54
C VAL A 90 16.58 29.85 6.66
N THR A 91 16.04 31.01 7.05
CA THR A 91 16.14 32.21 6.24
C THR A 91 16.26 33.51 7.02
N LEU A 92 16.87 34.53 6.41
CA LEU A 92 16.89 35.92 6.89
C LEU A 92 17.32 36.03 8.37
N SER A 93 18.28 35.20 8.78
CA SER A 93 18.71 35.09 10.19
C SER A 93 20.20 35.42 10.33
N LYS A 94 20.58 35.92 11.51
CA LYS A 94 21.97 36.30 11.85
C LYS A 94 22.68 35.30 12.76
N MET A 95 22.08 34.12 12.98
CA MET A 95 22.67 33.04 13.79
C MET A 95 24.04 32.57 13.25
N GLU A 96 24.90 32.12 14.15
CA GLU A 96 26.21 31.57 13.85
C GLU A 96 26.18 30.05 13.65
N ASN A 97 25.42 29.32 14.48
CA ASN A 97 25.35 27.86 14.43
C ASN A 97 23.91 27.34 14.58
N LEU A 98 23.60 26.31 13.79
CA LEU A 98 22.41 25.48 13.93
C LEU A 98 22.87 24.05 14.24
N GLU A 99 22.71 23.64 15.49
CA GLU A 99 23.26 22.39 16.02
C GLU A 99 22.19 21.30 16.10
N LEU A 100 22.24 20.36 15.14
CA LEU A 100 21.31 19.23 14.99
C LEU A 100 22.04 17.85 15.01
N PRO A 101 22.89 17.55 16.01
CA PRO A 101 23.79 16.38 15.98
C PRO A 101 23.08 15.03 15.84
N SER A 102 21.86 14.92 16.38
CA SER A 102 21.05 13.70 16.32
C SER A 102 20.17 13.59 15.08
N LEU A 103 20.12 14.60 14.21
CA LEU A 103 19.25 14.57 13.04
C LEU A 103 19.77 13.54 12.02
N ARG A 104 18.97 12.51 11.79
CA ARG A 104 19.33 11.37 10.94
C ARG A 104 18.38 11.15 9.77
N ASP A 105 17.15 11.64 9.84
CA ASP A 105 16.16 11.41 8.79
C ASP A 105 15.26 12.61 8.51
N ILE A 106 15.13 12.95 7.23
CA ILE A 106 14.07 13.80 6.70
C ILE A 106 13.32 12.98 5.66
N LEU A 107 12.12 12.52 6.02
CA LEU A 107 11.39 11.55 5.21
C LEU A 107 10.91 12.14 3.89
N VAL A 108 10.38 13.36 3.92
CA VAL A 108 9.81 14.07 2.76
C VAL A 108 10.20 15.54 2.84
N GLY A 109 10.57 16.15 1.70
CA GLY A 109 10.86 17.58 1.56
C GLY A 109 12.34 17.93 1.44
N SER A 110 12.62 19.08 0.83
CA SER A 110 13.99 19.62 0.66
C SER A 110 14.47 20.39 1.90
N VAL A 111 15.76 20.73 1.95
CA VAL A 111 16.29 21.69 2.93
C VAL A 111 16.72 22.98 2.25
N GLY A 112 16.45 24.13 2.88
CA GLY A 112 16.69 25.44 2.29
C GLY A 112 17.38 26.40 3.24
N PHE A 113 18.49 27.02 2.79
CA PHE A 113 19.26 28.00 3.54
C PHE A 113 19.38 29.29 2.72
N TYR A 114 18.68 30.34 3.15
CA TYR A 114 18.48 31.57 2.39
C TYR A 114 18.91 32.81 3.19
N ASN A 115 19.89 33.57 2.70
CA ASN A 115 20.32 34.82 3.31
C ASN A 115 20.67 34.69 4.81
N ASN A 116 21.47 33.68 5.18
CA ASN A 116 21.99 33.51 6.54
C ASN A 116 23.50 33.76 6.54
N TYR A 117 23.91 35.03 6.60
CA TYR A 117 25.30 35.43 6.36
C TYR A 117 26.29 34.84 7.39
N ASN A 118 25.89 34.71 8.64
CA ASN A 118 26.76 34.26 9.73
C ASN A 118 26.80 32.74 9.94
N LEU A 119 25.95 31.97 9.23
CA LEU A 119 25.74 30.55 9.52
C LEU A 119 26.92 29.68 9.07
N CYS A 120 27.57 29.04 10.03
CA CYS A 120 28.73 28.17 9.81
C CYS A 120 28.38 26.67 9.79
N HIS A 121 29.32 25.86 9.29
CA HIS A 121 29.34 24.38 9.25
C HIS A 121 28.23 23.67 8.44
N ILE A 122 27.09 24.30 8.17
CA ILE A 122 25.96 23.66 7.49
C ILE A 122 26.30 23.10 6.10
N ARG A 123 27.27 23.73 5.42
CA ARG A 123 27.80 23.28 4.11
C ARG A 123 28.65 22.01 4.21
N THR A 124 29.17 21.69 5.40
CA THR A 124 29.96 20.47 5.64
C THR A 124 29.09 19.22 5.78
N ILE A 125 27.79 19.40 6.05
CA ILE A 125 26.82 18.31 6.24
C ILE A 125 26.60 17.55 4.94
N LYS A 126 26.72 16.22 5.02
CA LYS A 126 26.36 15.29 3.95
C LYS A 126 24.86 15.06 3.94
N TRP A 127 24.12 15.87 3.17
CA TRP A 127 22.65 15.82 3.16
C TRP A 127 22.07 14.53 2.56
N GLU A 128 22.81 13.82 1.71
CA GLU A 128 22.41 12.51 1.16
C GLU A 128 22.23 11.42 2.24
N GLU A 129 22.94 11.55 3.37
CA GLU A 129 22.77 10.71 4.56
C GLU A 129 21.40 10.93 5.22
N ILE A 130 20.90 12.18 5.22
CA ILE A 130 19.71 12.58 5.99
C ILE A 130 18.44 12.57 5.14
N LEU A 131 18.51 13.05 3.90
CA LEU A 131 17.37 13.18 3.00
C LEU A 131 16.96 11.82 2.43
N THR A 132 15.69 11.44 2.63
CA THR A 132 15.13 10.16 2.15
C THR A 132 14.19 10.32 0.94
N GLY A 133 13.49 11.45 0.84
CA GLY A 133 12.47 11.68 -0.19
C GLY A 133 13.03 11.74 -1.62
N PRO A 134 12.31 11.20 -2.63
CA PRO A 134 12.71 11.29 -4.03
C PRO A 134 12.72 12.76 -4.47
N HIS A 135 13.80 13.21 -5.10
CA HIS A 135 14.05 14.61 -5.52
C HIS A 135 14.28 15.63 -4.39
N ALA A 136 14.40 15.19 -3.13
CA ALA A 136 14.82 16.07 -2.04
C ALA A 136 16.27 16.51 -2.26
N LYS A 137 16.54 17.82 -2.13
CA LYS A 137 17.87 18.39 -2.34
C LYS A 137 18.16 19.50 -1.32
N PRO A 138 19.44 19.74 -0.98
CA PRO A 138 19.81 20.94 -0.26
C PRO A 138 19.85 22.15 -1.21
N VAL A 139 19.27 23.26 -0.78
CA VAL A 139 19.23 24.53 -1.54
C VAL A 139 19.90 25.63 -0.75
N TYR A 140 20.91 26.25 -1.35
CA TYR A 140 21.70 27.33 -0.76
C TYR A 140 21.54 28.60 -1.60
N VAL A 141 21.09 29.69 -0.98
CA VAL A 141 20.95 30.99 -1.64
C VAL A 141 21.52 32.07 -0.75
N TYR A 142 22.70 32.57 -1.11
CA TYR A 142 23.40 33.63 -0.41
C TYR A 142 23.56 34.79 -1.38
N ASN A 143 22.71 35.82 -1.26
CA ASN A 143 22.81 37.02 -2.10
C ASN A 143 23.50 38.14 -1.33
N PHE A 144 24.82 38.05 -1.19
CA PHE A 144 25.63 39.02 -0.47
C PHE A 144 26.76 39.56 -1.36
N THR A 145 27.05 40.85 -1.23
CA THR A 145 28.16 41.54 -1.91
C THR A 145 29.49 41.41 -1.17
N GLN A 146 29.48 40.92 0.07
CA GLN A 146 30.65 40.74 0.94
C GLN A 146 31.16 39.30 0.90
N ALA A 147 32.46 39.09 1.15
CA ALA A 147 33.06 37.77 1.21
C ALA A 147 32.46 36.93 2.36
N GLU A 148 32.27 35.63 2.13
CA GLU A 148 31.73 34.69 3.14
C GLU A 148 32.66 34.65 4.36
N ARG A 149 32.09 34.65 5.57
CA ARG A 149 32.86 34.61 6.83
C ARG A 149 33.74 33.36 6.89
N GLU A 150 34.98 33.51 7.32
CA GLU A 150 35.82 32.36 7.65
C GLU A 150 35.28 31.67 8.91
N CYS A 151 34.80 30.44 8.74
CA CYS A 151 34.30 29.59 9.82
C CYS A 151 35.42 28.70 10.38
N PRO A 152 35.45 28.45 11.70
CA PRO A 152 36.37 27.47 12.26
C PRO A 152 36.16 26.07 11.65
N PRO A 153 37.21 25.24 11.56
CA PRO A 153 37.06 23.87 11.07
C PRO A 153 36.26 23.00 12.03
N CYS A 154 35.75 21.87 11.53
CA CYS A 154 35.18 20.83 12.38
C CYS A 154 36.25 20.22 13.30
N ASP A 155 35.81 19.60 14.39
CA ASP A 155 36.69 18.85 15.28
C ASP A 155 37.42 17.72 14.53
N SER A 156 38.65 17.41 14.92
CA SER A 156 39.47 16.40 14.24
C SER A 156 38.94 14.98 14.39
N SER A 157 38.05 14.74 15.34
CA SER A 157 37.37 13.44 15.53
C SER A 157 36.22 13.19 14.56
N CYS A 158 35.75 14.20 13.81
CA CYS A 158 34.62 14.02 12.90
C CYS A 158 35.07 13.32 11.61
N GLU A 159 34.46 12.15 11.30
CA GLU A 159 34.73 11.42 10.05
C GLU A 159 34.39 12.26 8.81
N ALA A 160 33.21 12.88 8.81
CA ALA A 160 32.79 13.83 7.77
C ALA A 160 31.65 14.71 8.27
N GLY A 161 31.79 16.03 8.10
CA GLY A 161 30.75 17.00 8.43
C GLY A 161 30.53 17.23 9.93
N CYS A 162 30.11 18.44 10.28
CA CYS A 162 29.72 18.79 11.64
C CYS A 162 28.62 19.85 11.66
N TRP A 163 27.84 19.89 12.73
CA TRP A 163 26.79 20.88 12.95
C TRP A 163 27.29 22.13 13.69
N GLY A 164 28.50 22.09 14.22
CA GLY A 164 29.10 23.12 15.07
C GLY A 164 30.45 22.69 15.61
N LEU A 165 30.92 23.39 16.65
CA LEU A 165 32.23 23.14 17.26
C LEU A 165 32.20 21.94 18.23
N GLY A 166 33.34 21.26 18.33
CA GLY A 166 33.58 20.16 19.27
C GLY A 166 33.06 18.79 18.80
N PRO A 167 33.49 17.71 19.47
CA PRO A 167 33.25 16.32 19.03
C PRO A 167 31.78 15.90 19.09
N HIS A 168 30.99 16.51 19.97
CA HIS A 168 29.56 16.22 20.12
C HIS A 168 28.70 16.72 18.94
N ASN A 169 29.27 17.55 18.07
CA ASN A 169 28.60 18.10 16.90
C ASN A 169 28.97 17.39 15.59
N CYS A 170 29.75 16.31 15.65
CA CYS A 170 30.05 15.51 14.46
C CYS A 170 28.76 14.93 13.86
N GLN A 171 28.66 14.95 12.53
CA GLN A 171 27.59 14.22 11.85
C GLN A 171 27.85 12.71 12.02
N HIS A 172 26.83 11.94 12.37
CA HIS A 172 26.94 10.48 12.30
C HIS A 172 26.11 9.89 11.17
N PHE A 173 26.55 8.71 10.74
CA PHE A 173 26.13 8.04 9.52
C PHE A 173 25.41 6.73 9.83
N SER A 174 24.38 6.47 9.04
CA SER A 174 23.43 5.38 9.19
C SER A 174 22.85 4.91 7.86
N LYS A 175 23.26 5.50 6.73
CA LYS A 175 22.76 5.17 5.38
C LYS A 175 23.89 5.04 4.36
N ILE A 176 24.79 6.00 4.26
CA ILE A 176 25.84 5.97 3.22
C ILE A 176 26.96 4.96 3.50
N ASN A 177 27.26 4.70 4.78
CA ASN A 177 28.30 3.76 5.20
C ASN A 177 27.79 2.31 5.31
N CYS A 178 26.55 2.04 4.90
CA CYS A 178 25.94 0.73 5.06
C CYS A 178 26.39 -0.26 3.99
N SER A 179 26.36 -1.55 4.35
CA SER A 179 26.54 -2.64 3.38
C SER A 179 25.48 -2.56 2.27
N PRO A 180 25.82 -2.89 1.00
CA PRO A 180 24.84 -2.97 -0.09
C PRO A 180 23.67 -3.93 0.17
N GLN A 181 23.82 -4.88 1.10
CA GLN A 181 22.75 -5.82 1.49
C GLN A 181 21.65 -5.17 2.35
N CYS A 182 21.91 -3.98 2.91
CA CYS A 182 20.91 -3.23 3.66
C CYS A 182 19.93 -2.55 2.67
N HIS A 183 18.95 -3.31 2.19
CA HIS A 183 17.99 -2.91 1.15
C HIS A 183 17.27 -1.58 1.46
N GLN A 184 17.69 -0.47 0.83
CA GLN A 184 17.15 0.90 1.03
C GLN A 184 16.97 1.31 2.51
N GLY A 185 17.73 0.67 3.41
CA GLY A 185 17.54 0.71 4.85
C GLY A 185 18.61 1.55 5.56
N ARG A 186 18.56 1.51 6.89
CA ARG A 186 19.58 2.09 7.77
C ARG A 186 20.51 1.00 8.28
N CYS A 187 21.65 1.38 8.85
CA CYS A 187 22.56 0.47 9.54
C CYS A 187 23.14 1.12 10.81
N PHE A 188 23.68 0.28 11.68
CA PHE A 188 24.44 0.69 12.86
C PHE A 188 25.94 0.36 12.73
N GLY A 189 26.35 -0.12 11.55
CA GLY A 189 27.73 -0.38 11.18
C GLY A 189 27.83 -0.81 9.70
N PRO A 190 29.05 -0.90 9.14
CA PRO A 190 29.26 -1.14 7.72
C PRO A 190 29.07 -2.61 7.28
N ASN A 191 28.99 -3.57 8.22
CA ASN A 191 28.94 -4.99 7.89
C ASN A 191 27.52 -5.43 7.47
N PRO A 192 27.38 -6.51 6.64
CA PRO A 192 26.06 -6.99 6.20
C PRO A 192 25.11 -7.44 7.31
N ARG A 193 25.62 -7.77 8.50
CA ARG A 193 24.82 -8.15 9.68
C ARG A 193 24.44 -6.97 10.58
N GLU A 194 24.91 -5.77 10.24
CA GLU A 194 24.68 -4.54 11.00
C GLU A 194 23.59 -3.66 10.36
N CYS A 195 22.71 -4.28 9.55
CA CYS A 195 21.54 -3.62 9.00
C CYS A 195 20.45 -3.46 10.06
N CYS A 196 19.77 -2.31 10.02
CA CYS A 196 18.58 -2.07 10.82
C CYS A 196 17.35 -2.78 10.25
N HIS A 197 16.34 -3.00 11.10
CA HIS A 197 15.03 -3.44 10.61
C HIS A 197 14.44 -2.40 9.64
N LEU A 198 13.68 -2.87 8.63
CA LEU A 198 13.08 -2.01 7.60
C LEU A 198 12.03 -1.01 8.12
N PHE A 199 11.59 -1.16 9.37
CA PHE A 199 10.68 -0.25 10.05
C PHE A 199 11.39 0.84 10.86
N CYS A 200 12.72 0.80 10.93
CA CYS A 200 13.52 1.85 11.56
C CYS A 200 13.66 3.07 10.63
N ALA A 201 13.70 4.26 11.22
CA ALA A 201 14.06 5.52 10.57
C ALA A 201 15.24 6.14 11.31
N GLY A 202 16.13 6.81 10.58
CA GLY A 202 17.35 7.45 11.11
C GLY A 202 18.44 6.51 11.66
N GLY A 203 18.15 5.25 12.00
CA GLY A 203 19.14 4.29 12.49
C GLY A 203 18.57 3.33 13.53
N CYS A 204 19.45 2.51 14.10
CA CYS A 204 19.11 1.55 15.13
C CYS A 204 20.35 1.28 16.01
N THR A 205 20.14 0.55 17.11
CA THR A 205 21.19 0.03 17.99
C THR A 205 21.41 -1.48 17.80
N GLY A 206 20.59 -2.12 16.97
CA GLY A 206 20.54 -3.55 16.73
C GLY A 206 19.57 -3.89 15.59
N PRO A 207 19.47 -5.17 15.17
CA PRO A 207 18.75 -5.55 13.96
C PRO A 207 17.24 -5.69 14.14
N THR A 208 16.69 -5.65 15.36
CA THR A 208 15.26 -5.92 15.60
C THR A 208 14.39 -4.66 15.50
N GLN A 209 13.08 -4.84 15.47
CA GLN A 209 12.10 -3.74 15.45
C GLN A 209 12.10 -2.89 16.73
N ALA A 210 12.59 -3.45 17.85
CA ALA A 210 12.68 -2.75 19.12
C ALA A 210 13.95 -1.90 19.25
N ASP A 211 14.97 -2.19 18.44
CA ASP A 211 16.27 -1.53 18.49
C ASP A 211 16.33 -0.24 17.68
N CYS A 212 15.23 0.15 17.02
CA CYS A 212 15.15 1.34 16.18
C CYS A 212 15.31 2.63 17.01
N LEU A 213 16.06 3.60 16.49
CA LEU A 213 16.16 4.94 17.11
C LEU A 213 14.86 5.74 16.95
N ALA A 214 14.21 5.59 15.79
CA ALA A 214 12.89 6.14 15.51
C ALA A 214 12.12 5.19 14.59
N CYS A 215 10.79 5.25 14.63
CA CYS A 215 9.94 4.42 13.79
C CYS A 215 9.59 5.13 12.48
N ARG A 216 9.76 4.40 11.37
CA ARG A 216 9.38 4.87 10.03
C ARG A 216 7.87 5.12 9.94
N ASN A 217 7.06 4.21 10.49
CA ASN A 217 5.60 4.29 10.44
C ASN A 217 5.00 4.54 11.83
N PHE A 218 4.81 3.49 12.64
CA PHE A 218 4.20 3.61 13.96
C PHE A 218 5.08 3.05 15.08
N TYR A 219 5.09 3.74 16.21
CA TYR A 219 5.65 3.26 17.47
C TYR A 219 4.56 2.65 18.35
N ASP A 220 4.75 1.40 18.77
CA ASP A 220 3.82 0.68 19.64
C ASP A 220 4.57 0.04 20.81
N GLY A 221 4.59 0.72 21.96
CA GLY A 221 5.08 0.15 23.23
C GLY A 221 6.54 -0.32 23.20
N GLY A 222 7.41 0.35 22.44
CA GLY A 222 8.84 0.02 22.32
C GLY A 222 9.22 -0.65 21.01
N VAL A 223 8.24 -0.96 20.13
CA VAL A 223 8.47 -1.67 18.88
C VAL A 223 7.95 -0.86 17.70
N CYS A 224 8.73 -0.76 16.63
CA CYS A 224 8.30 -0.14 15.38
C CYS A 224 7.46 -1.11 14.53
N LYS A 225 6.25 -0.68 14.17
CA LYS A 225 5.29 -1.47 13.38
C LYS A 225 4.87 -0.74 12.11
N GLN A 226 4.42 -1.51 11.13
CA GLN A 226 3.87 -0.96 9.90
C GLN A 226 2.51 -0.29 10.11
N GLU A 227 1.64 -0.90 10.92
CA GLU A 227 0.29 -0.44 11.23
C GLU A 227 -0.01 -0.71 12.72
N CYS A 228 -0.95 0.07 13.28
CA CYS A 228 -1.45 -0.18 14.62
C CYS A 228 -2.38 -1.42 14.64
N PRO A 229 -2.45 -2.16 15.76
CA PRO A 229 -3.38 -3.28 15.89
C PRO A 229 -4.83 -2.88 15.59
N ASN A 230 -5.46 -3.56 14.63
CA ASN A 230 -6.83 -3.28 14.20
C ASN A 230 -7.84 -3.36 15.36
N MET A 231 -8.84 -2.48 15.34
CA MET A 231 -9.90 -2.40 16.37
C MET A 231 -10.86 -3.59 16.34
N LEU A 232 -10.98 -4.26 15.19
CA LEU A 232 -11.82 -5.43 14.99
C LEU A 232 -10.97 -6.64 14.62
N ARG A 233 -11.39 -7.81 15.08
CA ARG A 233 -10.82 -9.11 14.72
C ARG A 233 -11.97 -10.01 14.29
N TYR A 234 -11.82 -10.63 13.13
CA TYR A 234 -12.78 -11.63 12.66
C TYR A 234 -12.73 -12.86 13.56
N ASN A 235 -13.85 -13.26 14.15
CA ASN A 235 -13.96 -14.49 14.92
C ASN A 235 -14.53 -15.61 14.01
N PRO A 236 -13.71 -16.61 13.65
CA PRO A 236 -14.15 -17.69 12.76
C PRO A 236 -15.25 -18.58 13.33
N ALA A 237 -15.49 -18.59 14.65
CA ALA A 237 -16.51 -19.42 15.29
C ALA A 237 -17.91 -18.79 15.25
N THR A 238 -17.99 -17.46 15.38
CA THR A 238 -19.26 -16.71 15.37
C THR A 238 -19.59 -16.12 13.99
N TYR A 239 -18.64 -16.19 13.05
CA TYR A 239 -18.73 -15.60 11.71
C TYR A 239 -18.98 -14.08 11.72
N GLN A 240 -18.48 -13.40 12.74
CA GLN A 240 -18.69 -11.97 12.96
C GLN A 240 -17.37 -11.26 13.28
N TRP A 241 -17.33 -9.96 12.97
CA TRP A 241 -16.27 -9.08 13.41
C TRP A 241 -16.49 -8.71 14.87
N GLU A 242 -15.55 -9.11 15.72
CA GLU A 242 -15.59 -8.82 17.16
C GLU A 242 -14.55 -7.75 17.51
N SER A 243 -14.78 -7.03 18.61
CA SER A 243 -13.81 -6.06 19.11
C SER A 243 -12.51 -6.76 19.49
N ASN A 244 -11.38 -6.26 18.98
CA ASN A 244 -10.07 -6.76 19.33
C ASN A 244 -9.63 -6.16 20.69
N PRO A 245 -9.41 -6.96 21.74
CA PRO A 245 -8.98 -6.45 23.04
C PRO A 245 -7.63 -5.72 23.01
N ASN A 246 -6.79 -6.05 22.02
CA ASN A 246 -5.48 -5.45 21.79
C ASN A 246 -5.51 -4.33 20.74
N GLY A 247 -6.70 -3.95 20.25
CA GLY A 247 -6.87 -2.86 19.28
C GLY A 247 -6.34 -1.54 19.82
N LYS A 248 -5.66 -0.77 18.97
CA LYS A 248 -5.13 0.56 19.31
C LYS A 248 -5.42 1.54 18.18
N TYR A 249 -5.63 2.80 18.56
CA TYR A 249 -5.80 3.89 17.63
C TYR A 249 -4.45 4.45 17.18
N ALA A 250 -4.35 4.77 15.89
CA ALA A 250 -3.25 5.54 15.35
C ALA A 250 -3.39 7.03 15.74
N TYR A 251 -2.44 7.53 16.52
CA TYR A 251 -2.30 8.95 16.84
C TYR A 251 -0.96 9.45 16.30
N GLY A 252 -0.99 10.17 15.17
CA GLY A 252 0.22 10.66 14.52
C GLY A 252 1.09 9.50 14.00
N ALA A 253 2.21 9.22 14.67
CA ALA A 253 3.10 8.10 14.41
C ALA A 253 3.21 7.14 15.61
N THR A 254 2.22 7.15 16.52
CA THR A 254 2.18 6.31 17.72
C THR A 254 0.86 5.56 17.82
N CYS A 255 0.88 4.33 18.34
CA CYS A 255 -0.31 3.56 18.63
C CYS A 255 -0.74 3.75 20.09
N VAL A 256 -1.94 4.28 20.31
CA VAL A 256 -2.49 4.59 21.64
C VAL A 256 -3.75 3.77 21.90
N LYS A 257 -3.97 3.37 23.16
CA LYS A 257 -5.15 2.58 23.52
C LYS A 257 -6.44 3.42 23.45
N ASN A 258 -6.36 4.67 23.89
CA ASN A 258 -7.45 5.65 23.85
C ASN A 258 -6.95 6.92 23.16
N CYS A 259 -7.82 7.58 22.39
CA CYS A 259 -7.52 8.91 21.87
C CYS A 259 -7.55 9.95 23.00
N PRO A 260 -6.66 10.96 22.97
CA PRO A 260 -6.76 12.13 23.84
C PRO A 260 -8.16 12.78 23.80
N ASP A 261 -8.62 13.33 24.92
CA ASP A 261 -10.00 13.83 25.09
C ASP A 261 -10.43 14.90 24.07
N HIS A 262 -9.48 15.68 23.55
CA HIS A 262 -9.74 16.72 22.55
C HIS A 262 -9.80 16.19 21.10
N LEU A 263 -9.67 14.86 20.90
CA LEU A 263 -9.70 14.21 19.60
C LEU A 263 -10.87 13.25 19.48
N LEU A 264 -11.27 12.99 18.24
CA LEU A 264 -12.37 12.11 17.87
C LEU A 264 -11.81 10.77 17.39
N ARG A 265 -12.56 9.70 17.65
CA ARG A 265 -12.23 8.34 17.17
C ARG A 265 -12.82 8.12 15.80
N ASP A 266 -12.01 7.67 14.84
CA ASP A 266 -12.49 7.28 13.52
C ASP A 266 -11.71 6.07 12.99
N SER A 267 -12.40 4.94 12.80
CA SER A 267 -11.91 3.79 12.02
C SER A 267 -10.50 3.31 12.39
N GLY A 268 -10.13 3.36 13.68
CA GLY A 268 -8.80 2.98 14.17
C GLY A 268 -7.76 4.10 14.20
N ALA A 269 -8.15 5.37 14.04
CA ALA A 269 -7.29 6.54 14.17
C ALA A 269 -7.92 7.63 15.08
N CYS A 270 -7.07 8.51 15.59
CA CYS A 270 -7.48 9.72 16.33
C CYS A 270 -7.41 10.93 15.40
N VAL A 271 -8.55 11.58 15.16
CA VAL A 271 -8.68 12.72 14.24
C VAL A 271 -9.16 13.97 14.97
N ARG A 272 -8.75 15.16 14.51
CA ARG A 272 -9.21 16.44 15.07
C ARG A 272 -10.63 16.80 14.64
N THR A 273 -10.97 16.44 13.40
CA THR A 273 -12.29 16.68 12.80
C THR A 273 -12.71 15.42 12.06
N CYS A 274 -14.01 15.11 12.09
CA CYS A 274 -14.52 13.97 11.34
C CYS A 274 -14.36 14.15 9.83
N PRO A 275 -14.18 13.06 9.07
CA PRO A 275 -14.22 13.10 7.61
C PRO A 275 -15.53 13.69 7.08
N VAL A 276 -15.51 14.16 5.82
CA VAL A 276 -16.62 14.90 5.17
C VAL A 276 -17.99 14.18 5.23
N ASN A 277 -17.99 12.85 5.34
CA ASN A 277 -19.21 12.02 5.39
C ASN A 277 -19.57 11.53 6.81
N LYS A 278 -18.92 12.07 7.83
CA LYS A 278 -19.11 11.68 9.23
C LYS A 278 -19.31 12.91 10.12
N LYS A 279 -20.15 12.78 11.13
CA LYS A 279 -20.37 13.78 12.17
C LYS A 279 -19.74 13.32 13.49
N ALA A 280 -19.37 14.28 14.33
CA ALA A 280 -18.90 14.00 15.67
C ALA A 280 -20.11 13.70 16.59
N GLU A 281 -20.13 12.51 17.18
CA GLU A 281 -21.14 12.10 18.15
C GLU A 281 -20.43 11.30 19.25
N ASN A 282 -20.54 11.73 20.51
CA ASN A 282 -19.92 11.07 21.67
C ASN A 282 -18.40 10.77 21.52
N HIS A 283 -17.61 11.73 21.04
CA HIS A 283 -16.17 11.59 20.77
C HIS A 283 -15.83 10.50 19.74
N GLU A 284 -16.76 10.21 18.83
CA GLU A 284 -16.59 9.28 17.72
C GLU A 284 -17.14 9.88 16.44
N CYS A 285 -16.54 9.52 15.31
CA CYS A 285 -16.99 9.92 14.00
C CYS A 285 -17.96 8.88 13.46
N VAL A 286 -19.24 9.20 13.51
CA VAL A 286 -20.32 8.35 13.01
C VAL A 286 -20.75 8.82 11.62
N ALA A 287 -21.17 7.88 10.77
CA ALA A 287 -21.70 8.23 9.45
C ALA A 287 -22.92 9.14 9.58
N CYS A 288 -23.06 10.10 8.67
CA CYS A 288 -24.23 10.98 8.64
C CYS A 288 -25.43 10.27 8.02
N ASP A 289 -26.61 10.44 8.63
CA ASP A 289 -27.89 10.01 8.04
C ASP A 289 -28.35 11.05 7.00
N GLY A 290 -27.87 10.87 5.76
CA GLY A 290 -28.04 11.82 4.66
C GLY A 290 -26.89 12.85 4.59
N PRO A 291 -27.14 14.07 4.07
CA PRO A 291 -26.13 15.13 4.01
C PRO A 291 -25.61 15.47 5.42
N CYS A 292 -24.28 15.54 5.59
CA CYS A 292 -23.69 15.87 6.88
C CYS A 292 -24.03 17.29 7.33
N PRO A 293 -24.19 17.52 8.65
CA PRO A 293 -24.49 18.85 9.17
C PRO A 293 -23.44 19.87 8.74
N LYS A 294 -23.86 20.85 7.94
CA LYS A 294 -23.06 22.01 7.55
C LYS A 294 -23.85 23.26 7.95
N ASN A 295 -23.29 24.01 8.89
CA ASN A 295 -23.83 25.29 9.32
C ASN A 295 -23.36 26.37 8.36
N CYS A 296 -24.29 27.22 7.93
CA CYS A 296 -24.04 28.34 7.04
C CYS A 296 -24.74 29.57 7.60
N GLU A 297 -24.13 30.74 7.46
CA GLU A 297 -24.75 31.99 7.89
C GLU A 297 -25.85 32.42 6.93
N GLY A 298 -26.95 32.95 7.46
CA GLY A 298 -28.02 33.55 6.67
C GLY A 298 -27.57 34.87 6.02
N VAL A 299 -28.27 35.26 4.96
CA VAL A 299 -28.06 36.53 4.25
C VAL A 299 -29.37 37.31 4.20
N ASP A 300 -29.29 38.63 4.07
CA ASP A 300 -30.47 39.49 4.06
C ASP A 300 -31.41 39.18 2.88
N VAL A 301 -30.86 39.05 1.66
CA VAL A 301 -31.59 38.69 0.44
C VAL A 301 -30.78 37.69 -0.40
N VAL A 302 -31.43 36.63 -0.87
CA VAL A 302 -30.81 35.66 -1.78
C VAL A 302 -30.78 36.23 -3.20
N HIS A 303 -29.63 36.15 -3.87
CA HIS A 303 -29.44 36.60 -5.26
C HIS A 303 -28.45 35.70 -6.01
N ALA A 304 -28.26 35.96 -7.30
CA ALA A 304 -27.49 35.09 -8.20
C ALA A 304 -26.04 34.80 -7.74
N ASP A 305 -25.38 35.75 -7.07
CA ASP A 305 -23.98 35.62 -6.66
C ASP A 305 -23.81 34.91 -5.31
N ASN A 306 -24.78 35.00 -4.40
CA ASN A 306 -24.67 34.43 -3.06
C ASN A 306 -25.32 33.04 -2.92
N VAL A 307 -26.26 32.67 -3.80
CA VAL A 307 -27.04 31.43 -3.69
C VAL A 307 -26.15 30.17 -3.64
N ASP A 308 -25.03 30.18 -4.36
CA ASP A 308 -24.12 29.05 -4.43
C ASP A 308 -23.34 28.82 -3.11
N SER A 309 -23.29 29.81 -2.21
CA SER A 309 -22.69 29.66 -0.87
C SER A 309 -23.47 28.67 0.01
N PHE A 310 -24.77 28.50 -0.28
CA PHE A 310 -25.67 27.60 0.45
C PHE A 310 -25.56 26.13 0.02
N LYS A 311 -24.71 25.80 -0.96
CA LYS A 311 -24.54 24.42 -1.42
C LYS A 311 -24.10 23.50 -0.27
N GLY A 312 -24.92 22.46 -0.04
CA GLY A 312 -24.68 21.44 0.98
C GLY A 312 -24.96 21.91 2.41
N CYS A 313 -25.53 23.10 2.61
CA CYS A 313 -25.91 23.57 3.93
C CYS A 313 -27.13 22.80 4.45
N THR A 314 -27.08 22.40 5.71
CA THR A 314 -28.19 21.71 6.41
C THR A 314 -28.83 22.58 7.47
N ILE A 315 -28.06 23.51 8.04
CA ILE A 315 -28.53 24.47 9.05
C ILE A 315 -28.14 25.86 8.57
N ILE A 316 -29.12 26.76 8.50
CA ILE A 316 -28.88 28.19 8.27
C ILE A 316 -29.06 28.95 9.57
N GLU A 317 -27.97 29.55 10.03
CA GLU A 317 -27.91 30.45 11.17
C GLU A 317 -28.30 31.86 10.73
N GLY A 318 -29.59 32.16 10.82
CA GLY A 318 -30.17 33.41 10.36
C GLY A 318 -31.49 33.17 9.64
N SER A 319 -31.81 34.04 8.70
CA SER A 319 -33.06 34.03 7.96
C SER A 319 -32.81 33.89 6.45
N ILE A 320 -33.85 33.56 5.70
CA ILE A 320 -33.81 33.49 4.23
C ILE A 320 -34.89 34.40 3.68
N THR A 321 -34.50 35.34 2.82
CA THR A 321 -35.44 36.20 2.09
C THR A 321 -35.25 36.05 0.59
N VAL A 322 -36.35 35.78 -0.13
CA VAL A 322 -36.40 35.76 -1.59
C VAL A 322 -37.40 36.82 -2.04
N LEU A 323 -36.95 37.78 -2.86
CA LEU A 323 -37.74 38.91 -3.35
C LEU A 323 -37.87 38.85 -4.88
N ASP A 324 -38.75 39.65 -5.48
CA ASP A 324 -38.80 39.81 -6.94
C ASP A 324 -37.43 40.20 -7.53
N THR A 325 -36.69 41.08 -6.83
CA THR A 325 -35.33 41.48 -7.22
C THR A 325 -34.33 40.33 -7.24
N SER A 326 -34.58 39.25 -6.49
CA SER A 326 -33.78 38.02 -6.58
C SER A 326 -33.84 37.42 -7.98
N PHE A 327 -34.99 37.48 -8.65
CA PHE A 327 -35.18 36.92 -9.99
C PHE A 327 -34.96 37.95 -11.11
N ASP A 328 -35.38 39.20 -10.88
CA ASP A 328 -35.25 40.29 -11.86
C ASP A 328 -33.86 40.92 -11.91
N GLY A 329 -33.00 40.61 -10.94
CA GLY A 329 -31.72 41.27 -10.76
C GLY A 329 -31.90 42.69 -10.22
N PHE A 330 -30.87 43.22 -9.58
CA PHE A 330 -30.92 44.59 -9.05
C PHE A 330 -29.52 45.20 -8.96
N GLN A 331 -29.50 46.53 -8.95
CA GLN A 331 -28.30 47.31 -8.69
C GLN A 331 -28.24 47.58 -7.18
N GLU A 332 -27.18 47.12 -6.52
CA GLU A 332 -26.96 47.43 -5.11
C GLU A 332 -26.73 48.94 -4.94
N VAL A 333 -27.30 49.52 -3.89
CA VAL A 333 -27.15 50.93 -3.52
C VAL A 333 -26.73 50.98 -2.06
N TYR A 334 -25.52 51.49 -1.81
CA TYR A 334 -25.00 51.62 -0.45
C TYR A 334 -25.71 52.74 0.32
N SER A 335 -25.55 52.77 1.63
CA SER A 335 -26.16 53.77 2.52
C SER A 335 -25.73 55.21 2.22
N ASP A 336 -24.61 55.40 1.52
CA ASP A 336 -24.11 56.70 1.05
C ASP A 336 -24.63 57.09 -0.34
N PHE A 337 -25.64 56.36 -0.86
CA PHE A 337 -26.24 56.54 -2.18
C PHE A 337 -25.29 56.27 -3.37
N THR A 338 -24.17 55.60 -3.13
CA THR A 338 -23.30 55.14 -4.23
C THR A 338 -23.75 53.78 -4.75
N PHE A 339 -23.45 53.50 -6.02
CA PHE A 339 -23.81 52.23 -6.66
C PHE A 339 -22.80 51.13 -6.30
N GLY A 340 -23.31 50.01 -5.78
CA GLY A 340 -22.58 48.79 -5.49
C GLY A 340 -22.53 47.84 -6.68
N LEU A 341 -22.53 46.53 -6.41
CA LEU A 341 -22.48 45.52 -7.47
C LEU A 341 -23.82 45.45 -8.23
N LEU A 342 -23.75 45.18 -9.55
CA LEU A 342 -24.94 44.83 -10.32
C LEU A 342 -25.16 43.32 -10.22
N HIS A 343 -26.23 42.91 -9.55
CA HIS A 343 -26.60 41.50 -9.42
C HIS A 343 -27.45 41.07 -10.61
N PRO A 344 -27.06 40.01 -11.33
CA PRO A 344 -27.80 39.54 -12.49
C PRO A 344 -29.10 38.82 -12.11
N LYS A 345 -29.98 38.66 -13.11
CA LYS A 345 -31.20 37.86 -13.02
C LYS A 345 -30.90 36.41 -12.61
N MET A 346 -31.73 35.85 -11.75
CA MET A 346 -31.61 34.46 -11.29
C MET A 346 -32.85 33.65 -11.66
N HIS A 347 -32.66 32.49 -12.28
CA HIS A 347 -33.76 31.56 -12.50
C HIS A 347 -34.11 30.80 -11.20
N PRO A 348 -35.41 30.56 -10.86
CA PRO A 348 -35.81 29.93 -9.60
C PRO A 348 -35.19 28.54 -9.34
N SER A 349 -34.81 27.81 -10.38
CA SER A 349 -34.13 26.51 -10.23
C SER A 349 -32.80 26.59 -9.48
N LYS A 350 -32.18 27.77 -9.38
CA LYS A 350 -30.99 27.99 -8.55
C LYS A 350 -31.26 27.82 -7.05
N LEU A 351 -32.51 27.92 -6.60
CA LEU A 351 -32.90 27.67 -5.22
C LEU A 351 -32.77 26.19 -4.82
N GLU A 352 -32.51 25.27 -5.76
CA GLU A 352 -32.28 23.84 -5.50
C GLU A 352 -31.12 23.57 -4.54
N VAL A 353 -30.22 24.54 -4.34
CA VAL A 353 -29.19 24.49 -3.28
C VAL A 353 -29.76 24.28 -1.88
N PHE A 354 -31.00 24.73 -1.63
CA PHE A 354 -31.68 24.57 -0.33
C PHE A 354 -32.29 23.19 -0.13
N SER A 355 -32.18 22.30 -1.11
CA SER A 355 -32.70 20.94 -0.98
C SER A 355 -32.06 20.13 0.15
N THR A 356 -30.84 20.47 0.57
CA THR A 356 -30.16 19.83 1.69
C THR A 356 -30.52 20.42 3.05
N LEU A 357 -31.25 21.54 3.07
CA LEU A 357 -31.55 22.30 4.26
C LEU A 357 -32.57 21.55 5.15
N LYS A 358 -32.23 21.39 6.43
CA LYS A 358 -33.07 20.77 7.46
C LYS A 358 -33.58 21.79 8.50
N GLU A 359 -32.81 22.83 8.79
CA GLU A 359 -33.18 23.85 9.79
C GLU A 359 -32.83 25.27 9.36
N VAL A 360 -33.73 26.21 9.66
CA VAL A 360 -33.47 27.67 9.63
C VAL A 360 -33.74 28.22 11.01
N THR A 361 -32.76 28.87 11.64
CA THR A 361 -32.91 29.36 13.03
C THR A 361 -33.78 30.62 13.14
N GLY A 362 -33.81 31.45 12.10
CA GLY A 362 -34.61 32.68 11.99
C GLY A 362 -35.93 32.44 11.27
N TYR A 363 -36.25 33.28 10.28
CA TYR A 363 -37.47 33.19 9.48
C TYR A 363 -37.19 32.81 8.02
N ILE A 364 -38.25 32.40 7.30
CA ILE A 364 -38.26 32.27 5.84
C ILE A 364 -39.30 33.23 5.27
N SER A 365 -38.86 34.11 4.37
CA SER A 365 -39.66 35.16 3.73
C SER A 365 -39.59 35.00 2.21
N ILE A 366 -40.72 34.72 1.57
CA ILE A 366 -40.84 34.54 0.12
C ILE A 366 -41.82 35.57 -0.42
N GLN A 367 -41.31 36.54 -1.17
CA GLN A 367 -42.06 37.67 -1.73
C GLN A 367 -41.69 37.86 -3.20
N ALA A 368 -41.68 36.75 -3.94
CA ALA A 368 -41.17 36.71 -5.31
C ALA A 368 -42.11 35.97 -6.25
N SER A 369 -42.17 36.44 -7.49
CA SER A 369 -42.98 35.89 -8.57
C SER A 369 -42.14 35.61 -9.81
N HIS A 370 -42.34 34.44 -10.44
CA HIS A 370 -41.70 34.08 -11.70
C HIS A 370 -42.53 33.01 -12.41
N PRO A 371 -42.63 33.00 -13.75
CA PRO A 371 -43.45 32.01 -14.48
C PRO A 371 -43.18 30.56 -14.07
N ASP A 372 -41.93 30.19 -13.84
CA ASP A 372 -41.51 28.85 -13.43
C ASP A 372 -41.46 28.60 -11.90
N PHE A 373 -41.75 29.62 -11.07
CA PHE A 373 -41.73 29.49 -9.60
C PHE A 373 -43.10 29.02 -9.09
N LYS A 374 -43.40 27.73 -9.31
CA LYS A 374 -44.71 27.13 -9.00
C LYS A 374 -44.82 26.48 -7.62
N ASN A 375 -43.71 26.13 -6.98
CA ASN A 375 -43.71 25.52 -5.65
C ASN A 375 -42.41 25.75 -4.89
N LEU A 376 -42.38 25.35 -3.61
CA LEU A 376 -41.21 25.44 -2.73
C LEU A 376 -40.55 24.08 -2.48
N THR A 377 -40.56 23.17 -3.47
CA THR A 377 -39.87 21.87 -3.38
C THR A 377 -38.36 21.99 -3.08
N TYR A 378 -37.80 23.18 -3.27
CA TYR A 378 -36.45 23.54 -2.85
C TYR A 378 -36.24 23.37 -1.33
N PHE A 379 -37.29 23.52 -0.52
CA PHE A 379 -37.25 23.33 0.95
C PHE A 379 -37.85 21.99 1.39
N ARG A 380 -37.91 21.00 0.50
CA ARG A 380 -38.57 19.72 0.76
C ARG A 380 -38.06 18.92 1.96
N ASN A 381 -36.81 19.15 2.36
CA ASN A 381 -36.16 18.48 3.50
C ASN A 381 -36.10 19.37 4.75
N LEU A 382 -36.68 20.58 4.71
CA LEU A 382 -36.72 21.49 5.84
C LEU A 382 -37.64 20.93 6.91
N GLU A 383 -37.10 20.66 8.09
CA GLU A 383 -37.81 20.05 9.22
C GLU A 383 -38.31 21.09 10.23
N SER A 384 -37.53 22.16 10.45
CA SER A 384 -37.87 23.17 11.44
C SER A 384 -37.49 24.60 11.07
N ILE A 385 -38.38 25.52 11.45
CA ILE A 385 -38.15 26.97 11.44
C ILE A 385 -38.10 27.46 12.89
N GLY A 386 -37.02 28.15 13.25
CA GLY A 386 -36.72 28.54 14.63
C GLY A 386 -37.47 29.79 15.09
N GLY A 387 -37.62 30.81 14.24
CA GLY A 387 -38.29 32.06 14.60
C GLY A 387 -37.56 32.85 15.69
N ARG A 388 -36.23 32.74 15.78
CA ARG A 388 -35.41 33.62 16.65
C ARG A 388 -35.39 35.07 16.15
N GLN A 389 -35.57 35.22 14.85
CA GLN A 389 -35.83 36.48 14.15
C GLN A 389 -37.19 36.32 13.46
N LEU A 390 -37.94 37.42 13.30
CA LEU A 390 -39.28 37.43 12.72
C LEU A 390 -39.39 38.54 11.68
N THR A 391 -40.23 38.32 10.66
CA THR A 391 -40.56 39.32 9.64
C THR A 391 -41.59 40.32 10.14
N GLU A 392 -42.06 41.19 9.23
CA GLU A 392 -43.34 41.88 9.36
C GLU A 392 -44.46 40.90 9.75
N TYR A 393 -45.45 41.39 10.53
CA TYR A 393 -46.49 40.59 11.18
C TYR A 393 -45.98 39.55 12.20
N PHE A 394 -44.75 39.69 12.70
CA PHE A 394 -44.11 38.75 13.63
C PHE A 394 -44.07 37.31 13.09
N ALA A 395 -43.97 37.15 11.76
CA ALA A 395 -44.03 35.84 11.14
C ALA A 395 -42.65 35.17 11.05
N ALA A 396 -42.62 33.86 11.29
CA ALA A 396 -41.45 33.02 11.04
C ALA A 396 -41.51 32.35 9.66
N LEU A 397 -42.71 32.21 9.11
CA LEU A 397 -42.94 31.84 7.72
C LEU A 397 -43.84 32.90 7.08
N TYR A 398 -43.29 33.64 6.13
CA TYR A 398 -43.95 34.75 5.45
C TYR A 398 -43.95 34.50 3.94
N ILE A 399 -45.12 34.32 3.33
CA ILE A 399 -45.27 34.04 1.89
C ILE A 399 -46.33 34.97 1.32
N VAL A 400 -45.92 35.95 0.51
CA VAL A 400 -46.84 36.99 0.02
C VAL A 400 -46.65 37.27 -1.46
N LYS A 401 -47.76 37.52 -2.18
CA LYS A 401 -47.77 37.94 -3.60
C LYS A 401 -46.94 37.05 -4.54
N THR A 402 -46.94 35.74 -4.31
CA THR A 402 -46.15 34.80 -5.11
C THR A 402 -46.93 34.18 -6.26
N SER A 403 -46.20 33.57 -7.21
CA SER A 403 -46.77 32.79 -8.33
C SER A 403 -46.97 31.29 -8.02
N LEU A 404 -46.84 30.91 -6.73
CA LEU A 404 -46.90 29.53 -6.26
C LEU A 404 -48.30 28.91 -6.45
N GLN A 405 -48.32 27.62 -6.73
CA GLN A 405 -49.52 26.77 -6.81
C GLN A 405 -49.61 25.79 -5.64
N SER A 406 -48.47 25.39 -5.07
CA SER A 406 -48.37 24.52 -3.91
C SER A 406 -47.10 24.83 -3.11
N LEU A 407 -47.04 24.40 -1.84
CA LEU A 407 -45.87 24.66 -0.98
C LEU A 407 -44.82 23.54 -1.12
N ASN A 408 -45.21 22.27 -1.15
CA ASN A 408 -44.28 21.11 -1.25
C ASN A 408 -43.18 21.08 -0.15
N MET A 409 -43.48 21.57 1.04
CA MET A 409 -42.57 21.56 2.20
C MET A 409 -42.78 20.30 3.06
N ARG A 410 -42.74 19.12 2.44
CA ARG A 410 -43.18 17.84 3.04
C ARG A 410 -42.53 17.45 4.37
N SER A 411 -41.30 17.89 4.63
CA SER A 411 -40.57 17.53 5.84
C SER A 411 -40.84 18.47 7.02
N LEU A 412 -41.58 19.57 6.82
CA LEU A 412 -41.76 20.60 7.84
C LEU A 412 -42.63 20.04 8.98
N LYS A 413 -42.01 19.88 10.15
CA LYS A 413 -42.63 19.32 11.36
C LYS A 413 -42.90 20.39 12.40
N LYS A 414 -42.15 21.50 12.37
CA LYS A 414 -42.13 22.44 13.50
C LYS A 414 -41.84 23.89 13.10
N VAL A 415 -42.65 24.80 13.60
CA VAL A 415 -42.37 26.23 13.69
C VAL A 415 -42.28 26.60 15.17
N SER A 416 -41.08 26.95 15.64
CA SER A 416 -40.78 27.04 17.08
C SER A 416 -41.32 28.32 17.73
N SER A 417 -41.29 29.44 17.01
CA SER A 417 -41.70 30.77 17.47
C SER A 417 -42.14 31.60 16.27
N GLY A 418 -43.05 32.57 16.45
CA GLY A 418 -43.55 33.43 15.38
C GLY A 418 -44.83 32.93 14.68
N SER A 419 -45.51 33.85 14.01
CA SER A 419 -46.74 33.61 13.23
C SER A 419 -46.45 32.94 11.88
N VAL A 420 -47.48 32.36 11.27
CA VAL A 420 -47.45 31.92 9.87
C VAL A 420 -48.38 32.83 9.08
N ALA A 421 -47.84 33.53 8.08
CA ALA A 421 -48.60 34.45 7.25
C ALA A 421 -48.39 34.14 5.76
N ILE A 422 -49.48 33.70 5.12
CA ILE A 422 -49.54 33.33 3.71
C ILE A 422 -50.68 34.14 3.07
N LEU A 423 -50.31 35.19 2.34
CA LEU A 423 -51.22 36.26 1.94
C LEU A 423 -51.13 36.55 0.44
N GLU A 424 -52.27 36.84 -0.19
CA GLU A 424 -52.31 37.37 -1.57
C GLU A 424 -51.65 36.46 -2.62
N ASN A 425 -51.73 35.13 -2.45
CA ASN A 425 -51.21 34.16 -3.43
C ASN A 425 -52.37 33.59 -4.26
N GLU A 426 -52.75 34.28 -5.33
CA GLU A 426 -53.98 34.00 -6.12
C GLU A 426 -54.09 32.57 -6.66
N ASN A 427 -52.96 31.88 -6.88
CA ASN A 427 -52.92 30.54 -7.46
C ASN A 427 -52.56 29.44 -6.44
N LEU A 428 -52.25 29.81 -5.20
CA LEU A 428 -51.77 28.88 -4.18
C LEU A 428 -52.92 28.06 -3.60
N CYS A 429 -52.85 26.75 -3.80
CA CYS A 429 -53.74 25.76 -3.20
C CYS A 429 -53.04 25.04 -2.02
N PHE A 430 -53.78 24.17 -1.32
CA PHE A 430 -53.31 23.27 -0.25
C PHE A 430 -52.98 23.94 1.09
N ALA A 431 -52.60 25.22 1.11
CA ALA A 431 -52.21 25.93 2.34
C ALA A 431 -53.30 25.93 3.43
N ASP A 432 -54.58 25.87 3.03
CA ASP A 432 -55.76 25.77 3.88
C ASP A 432 -56.03 24.37 4.41
N THR A 433 -55.50 23.33 3.74
CA THR A 433 -55.66 21.93 4.16
C THR A 433 -54.74 21.53 5.31
N ILE A 434 -53.69 22.31 5.55
CA ILE A 434 -52.64 21.99 6.51
C ILE A 434 -53.12 22.36 7.93
N ASN A 435 -53.01 21.41 8.86
CA ASN A 435 -53.19 21.69 10.27
C ASN A 435 -51.99 22.46 10.85
N TRP A 436 -51.94 23.77 10.63
CA TRP A 436 -50.85 24.63 11.12
C TRP A 436 -50.72 24.64 12.64
N GLN A 437 -51.83 24.42 13.37
CA GLN A 437 -51.84 24.39 14.83
C GLN A 437 -50.98 23.24 15.38
N SER A 438 -50.92 22.09 14.69
CA SER A 438 -50.05 20.98 15.11
C SER A 438 -48.56 21.23 14.84
N LEU A 439 -48.23 22.15 13.94
CA LEU A 439 -46.83 22.49 13.60
C LEU A 439 -46.28 23.63 14.47
N MET A 440 -47.15 24.51 14.98
CA MET A 440 -46.76 25.66 15.79
C MET A 440 -46.72 25.28 17.28
N LYS A 441 -45.60 25.59 17.96
CA LYS A 441 -45.43 25.23 19.39
C LYS A 441 -46.18 26.16 20.35
N SER A 442 -46.42 27.42 19.95
CA SER A 442 -47.05 28.44 20.82
C SER A 442 -48.45 28.79 20.32
N SER A 443 -49.42 28.80 21.23
CA SER A 443 -50.82 29.20 20.96
C SER A 443 -51.03 30.72 20.91
N SER A 444 -50.00 31.53 21.20
CA SER A 444 -50.10 33.00 21.23
C SER A 444 -49.84 33.67 19.88
N HIS A 445 -49.44 32.93 18.85
CA HIS A 445 -49.11 33.44 17.53
C HIS A 445 -50.24 33.19 16.52
N SER A 446 -50.42 34.12 15.58
CA SER A 446 -51.53 34.08 14.62
C SER A 446 -51.19 33.27 13.38
N ILE A 447 -52.22 32.63 12.81
CA ILE A 447 -52.18 32.02 11.48
C ILE A 447 -52.99 32.93 10.55
N LEU A 448 -52.34 33.53 9.57
CA LEU A 448 -52.94 34.49 8.63
C LEU A 448 -52.93 33.87 7.23
N LEU A 449 -54.07 33.31 6.82
CA LEU A 449 -54.29 32.73 5.49
C LEU A 449 -55.40 33.53 4.79
N GLN A 450 -55.03 34.54 4.00
CA GLN A 450 -55.99 35.44 3.35
C GLN A 450 -55.64 35.68 1.89
N SER A 451 -56.66 35.92 1.06
CA SER A 451 -56.48 36.25 -0.36
C SER A 451 -55.66 35.22 -1.17
N ASN A 452 -55.77 33.94 -0.80
CA ASN A 452 -55.21 32.81 -1.56
C ASN A 452 -56.30 32.16 -2.45
N ALA A 453 -55.92 31.20 -3.29
CA ALA A 453 -56.90 30.48 -4.13
C ALA A 453 -57.95 29.77 -3.27
N ASN A 454 -59.23 29.88 -3.65
CA ASN A 454 -60.30 29.23 -2.90
C ASN A 454 -60.41 27.72 -3.24
N ALA A 455 -60.98 26.95 -2.31
CA ALA A 455 -61.09 25.50 -2.45
C ALA A 455 -61.85 25.05 -3.72
N THR A 456 -62.82 25.82 -4.21
CA THR A 456 -63.60 25.46 -5.41
C THR A 456 -62.76 25.63 -6.69
N GLN A 457 -61.92 26.66 -6.77
CA GLN A 457 -60.98 26.87 -7.86
C GLN A 457 -59.87 25.81 -7.85
N CYS A 458 -59.36 25.44 -6.67
CA CYS A 458 -58.38 24.36 -6.52
C CYS A 458 -58.94 23.01 -7.01
N ARG A 459 -60.18 22.65 -6.65
CA ARG A 459 -60.84 21.43 -7.16
C ARG A 459 -61.02 21.45 -8.68
N LYS A 460 -61.42 22.58 -9.28
CA LYS A 460 -61.53 22.72 -10.74
C LYS A 460 -60.20 22.51 -11.47
N ARG A 461 -59.08 22.86 -10.82
CA ARG A 461 -57.72 22.67 -11.34
C ARG A 461 -57.14 21.28 -11.00
N ASN A 462 -57.91 20.39 -10.37
CA ASN A 462 -57.46 19.11 -9.86
C ASN A 462 -56.25 19.21 -8.89
N LEU A 463 -56.18 20.31 -8.14
CA LEU A 463 -55.18 20.56 -7.10
C LEU A 463 -55.78 20.18 -5.75
N VAL A 464 -55.86 18.87 -5.50
CA VAL A 464 -56.40 18.26 -4.28
C VAL A 464 -55.42 17.21 -3.74
N CYS A 465 -55.51 16.89 -2.44
CA CYS A 465 -54.64 15.90 -1.82
C CYS A 465 -54.81 14.52 -2.45
N HIS A 466 -53.72 13.75 -2.47
CA HIS A 466 -53.73 12.38 -2.96
C HIS A 466 -54.69 11.50 -2.16
N SER A 467 -55.24 10.44 -2.79
CA SER A 467 -56.20 9.51 -2.15
C SER A 467 -55.64 8.75 -0.93
N GLU A 468 -54.30 8.67 -0.86
CA GLU A 468 -53.55 8.00 0.20
C GLU A 468 -53.17 8.94 1.36
N CYS A 469 -53.47 10.24 1.24
CA CYS A 469 -53.33 11.17 2.35
C CYS A 469 -54.49 11.00 3.34
N SER A 470 -54.21 11.24 4.61
CA SER A 470 -55.24 11.33 5.65
C SER A 470 -56.02 12.65 5.56
N GLU A 471 -56.91 12.87 6.53
CA GLU A 471 -57.63 14.14 6.70
C GLU A 471 -56.75 15.26 7.28
N ASP A 472 -55.49 14.99 7.65
CA ASP A 472 -54.54 15.99 8.19
C ASP A 472 -54.03 16.97 7.12
N GLY A 473 -54.33 16.71 5.84
CA GLY A 473 -53.97 17.55 4.71
C GLY A 473 -52.70 17.13 3.98
N CYS A 474 -52.25 17.99 3.06
CA CYS A 474 -51.07 17.74 2.23
C CYS A 474 -50.37 19.05 1.82
N TRP A 475 -49.09 18.95 1.49
CA TRP A 475 -48.27 20.04 0.96
C TRP A 475 -48.39 20.21 -0.56
N GLY A 476 -49.01 19.22 -1.23
CA GLY A 476 -49.17 19.14 -2.68
C GLY A 476 -49.94 17.89 -3.12
N PRO A 477 -50.11 17.67 -4.43
CA PRO A 477 -51.03 16.64 -4.96
C PRO A 477 -50.49 15.20 -4.96
N LYS A 478 -49.20 14.99 -4.68
CA LYS A 478 -48.56 13.66 -4.76
C LYS A 478 -48.69 12.88 -3.46
N SER A 479 -48.61 11.55 -3.52
CA SER A 479 -48.67 10.66 -2.35
C SER A 479 -47.52 10.82 -1.36
N ASN A 480 -46.42 11.47 -1.75
CA ASN A 480 -45.29 11.79 -0.89
C ASN A 480 -45.34 13.22 -0.30
N GLU A 481 -46.46 13.93 -0.50
CA GLU A 481 -46.69 15.28 0.02
C GLU A 481 -47.75 15.29 1.14
N CYS A 482 -48.22 14.12 1.56
CA CYS A 482 -49.20 14.01 2.65
C CYS A 482 -48.57 14.41 3.99
N LEU A 483 -49.34 15.07 4.86
CA LEU A 483 -48.90 15.30 6.24
C LEU A 483 -48.84 13.99 7.03
N SER A 484 -49.83 13.12 6.83
CA SER A 484 -49.82 11.76 7.34
C SER A 484 -50.51 10.80 6.36
N CYS A 485 -50.10 9.54 6.37
CA CYS A 485 -50.62 8.52 5.46
C CYS A 485 -51.90 7.89 6.00
N LYS A 486 -52.85 7.64 5.09
CA LYS A 486 -54.11 6.96 5.41
C LYS A 486 -53.88 5.51 5.85
N ALA A 487 -53.08 4.76 5.08
CA ALA A 487 -52.82 3.34 5.28
C ALA A 487 -51.38 3.09 5.78
N TYR A 488 -50.38 3.12 4.89
CA TYR A 488 -48.98 2.85 5.22
C TYR A 488 -48.03 3.92 4.66
N LYS A 489 -46.86 4.07 5.28
CA LYS A 489 -45.76 4.92 4.82
C LYS A 489 -44.56 4.06 4.40
N LEU A 490 -44.12 4.20 3.15
CA LEU A 490 -42.88 3.62 2.61
C LEU A 490 -41.92 4.77 2.29
N ASP A 491 -40.81 4.86 3.02
CA ASP A 491 -39.94 6.05 3.06
C ASP A 491 -40.76 7.33 3.33
N ASP A 492 -40.88 8.21 2.33
CA ASP A 492 -41.67 9.45 2.35
C ASP A 492 -43.02 9.32 1.62
N THR A 493 -43.33 8.15 1.06
CA THR A 493 -44.50 7.96 0.17
C THR A 493 -45.60 7.20 0.88
N CYS A 494 -46.83 7.71 0.80
CA CYS A 494 -48.00 6.98 1.30
C CYS A 494 -48.44 5.91 0.30
N VAL A 495 -48.61 4.69 0.80
CA VAL A 495 -49.01 3.51 0.02
C VAL A 495 -50.18 2.79 0.68
N ALA A 496 -51.01 2.14 -0.13
CA ALA A 496 -52.19 1.43 0.35
C ALA A 496 -51.84 0.14 1.13
N LYS A 497 -50.74 -0.54 0.76
CA LYS A 497 -50.26 -1.79 1.38
C LYS A 497 -48.76 -1.97 1.20
N CYS A 498 -48.11 -2.72 2.11
CA CYS A 498 -46.72 -3.18 1.93
C CYS A 498 -46.68 -4.37 0.95
N ASP A 499 -46.21 -4.15 -0.27
CA ASP A 499 -46.20 -5.18 -1.31
C ASP A 499 -44.98 -6.09 -1.21
N LYS A 500 -45.16 -7.26 -0.57
CA LYS A 500 -44.11 -8.27 -0.42
C LYS A 500 -43.51 -8.71 -1.75
N ALA A 501 -44.30 -8.74 -2.84
CA ALA A 501 -43.78 -9.15 -4.15
C ALA A 501 -42.70 -8.20 -4.69
N ASN A 502 -42.74 -6.92 -4.28
CA ASN A 502 -41.76 -5.91 -4.64
C ASN A 502 -40.61 -5.79 -3.62
N GLY A 503 -40.46 -6.77 -2.71
CA GLY A 503 -39.42 -6.74 -1.68
C GLY A 503 -39.68 -5.69 -0.60
N ILE A 504 -40.95 -5.49 -0.23
CA ILE A 504 -41.36 -4.56 0.82
C ILE A 504 -42.04 -5.35 1.94
N TYR A 505 -41.57 -5.20 3.18
CA TYR A 505 -42.16 -5.85 4.35
C TYR A 505 -42.85 -4.83 5.27
N ASP A 506 -43.77 -5.33 6.09
CA ASP A 506 -44.44 -4.53 7.11
C ASP A 506 -43.56 -4.49 8.36
N ALA A 507 -43.04 -3.31 8.69
CA ALA A 507 -42.18 -3.07 9.85
C ALA A 507 -42.97 -2.78 11.13
N GLY A 508 -44.31 -2.82 11.07
CA GLY A 508 -45.19 -2.39 12.15
C GLY A 508 -45.51 -0.89 12.09
N ASP A 509 -46.43 -0.44 12.95
CA ASP A 509 -46.82 0.98 13.08
C ASP A 509 -47.17 1.68 11.76
N LYS A 510 -47.87 0.99 10.85
CA LYS A 510 -48.22 1.49 9.52
C LYS A 510 -46.99 1.90 8.69
N ARG A 511 -45.84 1.26 8.90
CA ARG A 511 -44.61 1.52 8.17
C ARG A 511 -44.23 0.33 7.31
N CYS A 512 -43.90 0.61 6.06
CA CYS A 512 -43.32 -0.35 5.14
C CYS A 512 -41.83 -0.05 4.97
N GLU A 513 -41.01 -1.08 4.85
CA GLU A 513 -39.57 -0.95 4.58
C GLU A 513 -39.13 -1.92 3.48
N TYR A 514 -38.03 -1.58 2.80
CA TYR A 514 -37.44 -2.46 1.79
C TYR A 514 -36.65 -3.59 2.43
N CYS A 515 -36.67 -4.75 1.78
CA CYS A 515 -35.80 -5.86 2.09
C CYS A 515 -34.33 -5.51 1.85
N HIS A 516 -33.43 -6.20 2.55
CA HIS A 516 -31.99 -6.07 2.32
C HIS A 516 -31.62 -6.39 0.86
N GLU A 517 -30.61 -5.71 0.32
CA GLU A 517 -30.21 -5.84 -1.09
C GLU A 517 -29.79 -7.27 -1.50
N GLU A 518 -29.23 -8.01 -0.55
CA GLU A 518 -28.86 -9.43 -0.69
C GLU A 518 -30.07 -10.40 -0.66
N CYS A 519 -31.28 -9.92 -0.42
CA CYS A 519 -32.49 -10.76 -0.50
C CYS A 519 -32.96 -10.90 -1.96
N LEU A 520 -33.34 -12.12 -2.34
CA LEU A 520 -34.03 -12.41 -3.59
C LEU A 520 -35.54 -12.39 -3.36
N GLY A 521 -36.16 -11.21 -3.55
CA GLY A 521 -37.60 -11.03 -3.42
C GLY A 521 -38.03 -10.76 -1.97
N GLN A 522 -38.81 -11.66 -1.38
CA GLN A 522 -39.49 -11.45 -0.10
C GLN A 522 -38.56 -11.57 1.10
N CYS A 523 -38.81 -10.76 2.13
CA CYS A 523 -38.19 -10.85 3.45
C CYS A 523 -39.24 -10.70 4.55
N PHE A 524 -38.85 -11.06 5.77
CA PHE A 524 -39.71 -11.03 6.95
C PHE A 524 -39.29 -9.99 7.99
N GLY A 525 -38.22 -9.25 7.74
CA GLY A 525 -37.63 -8.30 8.68
C GLY A 525 -36.39 -7.62 8.12
N PRO A 526 -35.75 -6.76 8.91
CA PRO A 526 -34.58 -6.01 8.50
C PRO A 526 -33.33 -6.90 8.33
N GLY A 527 -32.42 -6.50 7.45
CA GLY A 527 -31.10 -7.13 7.33
C GLY A 527 -31.06 -8.40 6.47
N ASN A 528 -29.84 -8.85 6.20
CA ASN A 528 -29.55 -9.94 5.26
C ASN A 528 -29.81 -11.35 5.81
N GLY A 529 -30.16 -11.49 7.09
CA GLY A 529 -30.55 -12.77 7.69
C GLY A 529 -32.06 -13.08 7.62
N ASN A 530 -32.88 -12.09 7.28
CA ASN A 530 -34.34 -12.21 7.25
C ASN A 530 -34.88 -12.42 5.82
N CYS A 531 -34.02 -12.83 4.90
CA CYS A 531 -34.38 -13.11 3.52
C CYS A 531 -35.04 -14.49 3.40
N THR A 532 -36.08 -14.60 2.56
CA THR A 532 -36.64 -15.92 2.20
C THR A 532 -35.63 -16.73 1.37
N ALA A 533 -34.96 -16.06 0.44
CA ALA A 533 -33.90 -16.61 -0.40
C ALA A 533 -32.79 -15.57 -0.59
N CYS A 534 -31.54 -16.03 -0.73
CA CYS A 534 -30.40 -15.15 -0.99
C CYS A 534 -30.28 -14.88 -2.49
N ARG A 535 -29.92 -13.65 -2.85
CA ARG A 535 -29.63 -13.25 -4.22
C ARG A 535 -28.36 -13.90 -4.75
N ASN A 536 -27.33 -13.96 -3.91
CA ASN A 536 -25.99 -14.46 -4.27
C ASN A 536 -25.68 -15.76 -3.53
N VAL A 537 -25.05 -15.68 -2.35
CA VAL A 537 -24.68 -16.85 -1.55
C VAL A 537 -25.13 -16.69 -0.09
N ARG A 538 -25.21 -17.81 0.62
CA ARG A 538 -25.60 -17.89 2.03
C ARG A 538 -24.40 -18.30 2.88
N ASP A 539 -24.02 -17.46 3.83
CA ASP A 539 -23.04 -17.76 4.85
C ASP A 539 -23.72 -17.95 6.22
N GLY A 540 -23.95 -19.20 6.61
CA GLY A 540 -24.74 -19.52 7.80
C GLY A 540 -26.18 -19.00 7.66
N PRO A 541 -26.69 -18.17 8.59
CA PRO A 541 -28.03 -17.59 8.48
C PRO A 541 -28.10 -16.33 7.60
N TYR A 542 -26.96 -15.81 7.10
CA TYR A 542 -26.90 -14.51 6.44
C TYR A 542 -26.71 -14.64 4.92
N CYS A 543 -27.42 -13.84 4.15
CA CYS A 543 -27.17 -13.67 2.72
C CYS A 543 -26.01 -12.68 2.50
N VAL A 544 -25.02 -13.06 1.70
CA VAL A 544 -23.85 -12.23 1.40
C VAL A 544 -23.54 -12.27 -0.09
N ASN A 545 -22.89 -11.22 -0.58
CA ASN A 545 -22.54 -11.11 -2.00
C ASN A 545 -21.54 -12.19 -2.43
N LYS A 546 -20.55 -12.48 -1.58
CA LYS A 546 -19.50 -13.48 -1.83
C LYS A 546 -19.09 -14.14 -0.52
N CYS A 547 -18.72 -15.42 -0.59
CA CYS A 547 -18.17 -16.13 0.56
C CYS A 547 -16.89 -15.44 1.09
N PRO A 548 -16.70 -15.38 2.43
CA PRO A 548 -15.45 -14.93 3.03
C PRO A 548 -14.25 -15.73 2.50
N ASP A 549 -13.04 -15.16 2.53
CA ASP A 549 -11.86 -15.84 1.97
C ASP A 549 -11.54 -17.18 2.64
N THR A 550 -11.97 -17.39 3.89
CA THR A 550 -11.84 -18.66 4.62
C THR A 550 -12.85 -19.73 4.21
N LYS A 551 -13.73 -19.41 3.25
CA LYS A 551 -14.79 -20.29 2.75
C LYS A 551 -14.83 -20.29 1.22
N TYR A 552 -15.41 -21.33 0.66
CA TYR A 552 -15.71 -21.42 -0.76
C TYR A 552 -17.23 -21.55 -0.99
N ASN A 553 -17.66 -21.17 -2.19
CA ASN A 553 -19.06 -21.28 -2.59
C ASN A 553 -19.35 -22.70 -3.06
N ASP A 554 -20.25 -23.38 -2.37
CA ASP A 554 -20.78 -24.69 -2.74
C ASP A 554 -22.27 -24.56 -3.05
N TYR A 555 -22.61 -24.48 -4.33
CA TYR A 555 -23.99 -24.35 -4.84
C TYR A 555 -24.84 -23.25 -4.17
N GLY A 556 -24.22 -22.13 -3.81
CA GLY A 556 -24.89 -20.99 -3.16
C GLY A 556 -24.74 -20.96 -1.64
N GLU A 557 -24.06 -21.92 -1.01
CA GLU A 557 -23.76 -21.93 0.42
C GLU A 557 -22.24 -21.84 0.67
N CYS A 558 -21.84 -21.06 1.67
CA CYS A 558 -20.44 -20.88 2.00
C CYS A 558 -19.94 -21.97 2.96
N LYS A 559 -19.02 -22.82 2.49
CA LYS A 559 -18.39 -23.90 3.27
C LYS A 559 -16.93 -23.60 3.57
N SER A 560 -16.44 -24.04 4.73
CA SER A 560 -15.08 -23.76 5.18
C SER A 560 -14.00 -24.38 4.29
N CYS A 561 -12.94 -23.61 4.04
CA CYS A 561 -11.71 -24.11 3.41
C CYS A 561 -11.00 -25.13 4.30
N HIS A 562 -10.09 -25.91 3.69
CA HIS A 562 -9.18 -26.75 4.46
C HIS A 562 -8.28 -25.88 5.37
N PRO A 563 -7.99 -26.29 6.63
CA PRO A 563 -7.22 -25.48 7.59
C PRO A 563 -5.82 -25.06 7.15
N ASN A 564 -5.22 -25.78 6.20
CA ASN A 564 -3.87 -25.49 5.69
C ASN A 564 -3.88 -24.54 4.48
N CYS A 565 -5.06 -24.12 3.99
CA CYS A 565 -5.17 -23.12 2.93
C CYS A 565 -4.89 -21.72 3.47
N VAL A 566 -4.11 -20.94 2.73
CA VAL A 566 -3.72 -19.57 3.06
C VAL A 566 -4.09 -18.64 1.91
N GLY A 567 -4.63 -17.46 2.24
CA GLY A 567 -5.18 -16.56 1.21
C GLY A 567 -6.46 -17.07 0.54
N GLY A 568 -7.08 -18.09 1.13
CA GLY A 568 -8.38 -18.65 0.77
C GLY A 568 -8.36 -19.87 -0.14
N CYS A 569 -9.55 -20.37 -0.47
CA CYS A 569 -9.74 -21.57 -1.30
C CYS A 569 -10.83 -21.37 -2.36
N VAL A 570 -10.88 -22.28 -3.32
CA VAL A 570 -11.95 -22.41 -4.32
C VAL A 570 -12.80 -23.66 -4.07
N GLY A 571 -12.25 -24.64 -3.37
CA GLY A 571 -12.96 -25.85 -2.94
C GLY A 571 -12.35 -26.47 -1.69
N PRO A 572 -12.75 -27.70 -1.32
CA PRO A 572 -12.37 -28.32 -0.05
C PRO A 572 -10.98 -28.98 -0.06
N GLU A 573 -10.31 -29.09 -1.21
CA GLU A 573 -9.07 -29.86 -1.32
C GLU A 573 -7.87 -29.19 -0.61
N ASN A 574 -6.97 -30.01 -0.06
CA ASN A 574 -5.75 -29.57 0.63
C ASN A 574 -4.52 -29.49 -0.30
N ASN A 575 -4.72 -29.00 -1.52
CA ASN A 575 -3.68 -28.87 -2.54
C ASN A 575 -3.87 -27.52 -3.28
N ILE A 576 -2.90 -27.11 -4.10
CA ILE A 576 -3.09 -25.93 -4.97
C ILE A 576 -3.68 -26.41 -6.29
N SER A 577 -5.00 -26.47 -6.34
CA SER A 577 -5.77 -26.90 -7.51
C SER A 577 -6.95 -25.96 -7.78
N PRO A 578 -7.61 -26.05 -8.96
CA PRO A 578 -8.84 -25.31 -9.23
C PRO A 578 -9.98 -25.57 -8.23
N ASN A 579 -9.91 -26.68 -7.47
CA ASN A 579 -10.89 -27.09 -6.46
C ASN A 579 -10.28 -27.12 -5.03
N GLY A 580 -9.13 -26.46 -4.84
CA GLY A 580 -8.37 -26.51 -3.59
C GLY A 580 -7.99 -25.13 -3.05
N CYS A 581 -6.86 -25.07 -2.37
CA CYS A 581 -6.29 -23.85 -1.81
C CYS A 581 -5.74 -22.92 -2.90
N LYS A 582 -5.84 -21.61 -2.69
CA LYS A 582 -5.20 -20.61 -3.57
C LYS A 582 -3.68 -20.50 -3.31
N SER A 583 -3.28 -20.59 -2.04
CA SER A 583 -1.89 -20.59 -1.57
C SER A 583 -1.80 -21.38 -0.26
N CYS A 584 -0.57 -21.70 0.16
CA CYS A 584 -0.26 -22.48 1.36
C CYS A 584 0.99 -21.89 2.02
N ASP A 585 1.22 -22.10 3.32
CA ASP A 585 2.45 -21.60 3.97
C ASP A 585 3.67 -22.45 3.66
N LYS A 586 3.45 -23.75 3.59
CA LYS A 586 4.42 -24.74 3.14
C LYS A 586 3.70 -25.78 2.30
N ALA A 587 4.36 -26.35 1.31
CA ALA A 587 3.71 -27.34 0.46
C ALA A 587 4.67 -28.44 -0.01
N ILE A 588 4.12 -29.62 -0.27
CA ILE A 588 4.85 -30.75 -0.85
C ILE A 588 4.67 -30.70 -2.35
N VAL A 589 5.79 -30.68 -3.06
CA VAL A 589 5.80 -30.75 -4.52
C VAL A 589 5.88 -32.20 -4.93
N ASN A 590 5.10 -32.56 -5.95
CA ASN A 590 5.04 -33.92 -6.46
C ASN A 590 6.43 -34.39 -6.91
N ALA A 591 6.74 -35.66 -6.63
CA ALA A 591 8.04 -36.26 -6.92
C ALA A 591 8.36 -36.41 -8.42
N PHE A 592 7.33 -36.42 -9.27
CA PHE A 592 7.44 -36.66 -10.72
C PHE A 592 7.19 -35.40 -11.53
N ASP A 593 6.32 -34.50 -11.05
CA ASP A 593 6.05 -33.22 -11.69
C ASP A 593 6.28 -32.03 -10.72
N PRO A 594 7.34 -31.24 -10.94
CA PRO A 594 7.67 -30.10 -10.07
C PRO A 594 6.64 -28.97 -10.11
N ASN A 595 5.68 -29.00 -11.04
CA ASN A 595 4.60 -28.01 -11.15
C ASN A 595 3.33 -28.42 -10.41
N ILE A 596 3.27 -29.62 -9.80
CA ILE A 596 2.09 -30.07 -9.07
C ILE A 596 2.37 -29.97 -7.57
N VAL A 597 1.56 -29.18 -6.88
CA VAL A 597 1.55 -29.13 -5.42
C VAL A 597 0.61 -30.21 -4.92
N GLU A 598 1.18 -31.24 -4.33
CA GLU A 598 0.45 -32.44 -3.90
C GLU A 598 -0.35 -32.21 -2.62
N GLN A 599 0.25 -31.52 -1.65
CA GLN A 599 -0.37 -31.29 -0.36
C GLN A 599 0.14 -30.01 0.30
N CYS A 600 -0.76 -29.29 0.96
CA CYS A 600 -0.42 -28.14 1.78
C CYS A 600 -0.19 -28.52 3.24
N LEU A 601 0.85 -27.92 3.81
CA LEU A 601 1.33 -28.12 5.17
C LEU A 601 1.29 -26.81 5.95
N ARG A 602 1.26 -26.92 7.26
CA ARG A 602 1.41 -25.76 8.16
C ARG A 602 2.86 -25.29 8.21
N PHE A 603 3.06 -24.06 8.66
CA PHE A 603 4.40 -23.47 8.75
C PHE A 603 5.35 -24.26 9.67
N ASP A 604 4.84 -24.81 10.76
CA ASP A 604 5.56 -25.57 11.79
C ASP A 604 5.74 -27.06 11.46
N GLU A 605 4.99 -27.60 10.50
CA GLU A 605 5.07 -29.00 10.10
C GLU A 605 6.38 -29.27 9.32
N PRO A 606 7.20 -30.28 9.71
CA PRO A 606 8.41 -30.64 8.99
C PRO A 606 8.08 -31.38 7.68
N CYS A 607 8.99 -31.32 6.70
CA CYS A 607 8.87 -32.16 5.50
C CYS A 607 8.96 -33.65 5.86
N TYR A 608 8.29 -34.50 5.07
CA TYR A 608 8.40 -35.95 5.24
C TYR A 608 9.87 -36.43 5.07
N PRO A 609 10.28 -37.54 5.73
CA PRO A 609 11.60 -38.13 5.51
C PRO A 609 11.88 -38.38 4.03
N GLY A 610 13.07 -38.02 3.57
CA GLY A 610 13.43 -38.08 2.14
C GLY A 610 12.99 -36.88 1.31
N PHE A 611 12.51 -35.80 1.94
CA PHE A 611 12.30 -34.49 1.31
C PHE A 611 13.17 -33.41 1.99
N TYR A 612 13.64 -32.44 1.22
CA TYR A 612 14.35 -31.27 1.72
C TYR A 612 13.52 -30.00 1.53
N LEU A 613 13.82 -28.98 2.34
CA LEU A 613 13.15 -27.70 2.31
C LEU A 613 13.84 -26.76 1.32
N GLU A 614 13.07 -26.16 0.42
CA GLU A 614 13.53 -25.19 -0.56
C GLU A 614 12.71 -23.90 -0.47
N TYR A 615 13.32 -22.75 -0.73
CA TYR A 615 12.64 -21.45 -0.70
C TYR A 615 12.34 -20.96 -2.12
N ILE A 616 11.09 -20.55 -2.36
CA ILE A 616 10.61 -20.09 -3.66
C ILE A 616 10.93 -18.61 -3.87
N GLY A 617 11.65 -18.31 -4.94
CA GLY A 617 12.11 -16.96 -5.27
C GLY A 617 11.05 -16.07 -5.95
N PRO A 618 11.30 -14.76 -6.08
CA PRO A 618 10.39 -13.81 -6.72
C PRO A 618 10.30 -13.93 -8.26
N GLN A 619 11.15 -14.75 -8.89
CA GLN A 619 11.19 -14.93 -10.34
C GLN A 619 10.47 -16.22 -10.81
N GLU A 620 9.76 -16.90 -9.91
CA GLU A 620 9.14 -18.19 -10.21
C GLU A 620 7.80 -18.03 -10.93
N GLU A 621 7.61 -18.76 -12.03
CA GLU A 621 6.41 -18.74 -12.87
C GLU A 621 5.62 -20.06 -12.77
N GLY A 622 4.35 -20.07 -13.18
CA GLY A 622 3.51 -21.27 -13.16
C GLY A 622 2.83 -21.54 -11.80
N ALA A 623 2.64 -22.82 -11.47
CA ALA A 623 1.84 -23.25 -10.30
C ALA A 623 2.45 -22.88 -8.94
N LEU A 624 3.77 -22.64 -8.88
CA LEU A 624 4.48 -22.23 -7.66
C LEU A 624 4.46 -20.72 -7.43
N LYS A 625 3.92 -19.92 -8.35
CA LYS A 625 3.82 -18.46 -8.23
C LYS A 625 3.01 -18.02 -7.00
N SER A 626 1.99 -18.78 -6.61
CA SER A 626 1.22 -18.49 -5.39
C SER A 626 1.98 -18.78 -4.09
N LEU A 627 3.16 -19.41 -4.19
CA LEU A 627 4.07 -19.74 -3.10
C LEU A 627 5.34 -18.86 -3.09
N THR A 628 5.40 -17.79 -3.87
CA THR A 628 6.53 -16.84 -3.84
C THR A 628 6.78 -16.32 -2.42
N GLY A 629 8.03 -16.41 -1.97
CA GLY A 629 8.43 -16.01 -0.63
C GLY A 629 8.12 -17.04 0.46
N LYS A 630 7.72 -18.26 0.06
CA LYS A 630 7.39 -19.38 0.96
C LYS A 630 8.28 -20.58 0.70
N SER A 631 8.12 -21.63 1.49
CA SER A 631 8.95 -22.84 1.40
C SER A 631 8.19 -24.04 0.85
N VAL A 632 8.88 -24.89 0.09
CA VAL A 632 8.36 -26.14 -0.42
C VAL A 632 9.22 -27.32 0.00
N CYS A 633 8.62 -28.50 0.10
CA CYS A 633 9.30 -29.76 0.32
C CYS A 633 9.50 -30.45 -1.03
N ARG A 634 10.75 -30.67 -1.44
CA ARG A 634 11.10 -31.44 -2.65
C ARG A 634 11.76 -32.75 -2.28
N LYS A 635 11.53 -33.78 -3.10
CA LYS A 635 12.09 -35.11 -2.86
C LYS A 635 13.61 -35.08 -3.04
N CYS A 636 14.33 -35.75 -2.14
CA CYS A 636 15.76 -36.00 -2.28
C CYS A 636 16.06 -36.84 -3.52
N HIS A 637 17.30 -36.76 -4.00
CA HIS A 637 17.77 -37.67 -5.04
C HIS A 637 17.63 -39.14 -4.59
N GLN A 638 17.37 -40.05 -5.52
CA GLN A 638 17.03 -41.45 -5.21
C GLN A 638 18.14 -42.20 -4.44
N LEU A 639 19.40 -41.78 -4.62
CA LEU A 639 20.57 -42.34 -3.92
C LEU A 639 20.77 -41.78 -2.50
N CYS A 640 19.87 -40.90 -2.03
CA CYS A 640 19.99 -40.19 -0.77
C CYS A 640 18.90 -40.63 0.21
N LYS A 641 19.32 -40.94 1.45
CA LYS A 641 18.38 -41.20 2.54
C LYS A 641 17.78 -39.90 3.09
N ASN A 642 18.63 -38.92 3.36
CA ASN A 642 18.27 -37.56 3.76
C ASN A 642 19.13 -36.57 2.97
N CYS A 643 18.60 -35.38 2.72
CA CYS A 643 19.32 -34.35 2.01
C CYS A 643 18.94 -32.94 2.48
N THR A 644 19.82 -31.98 2.22
CA THR A 644 19.60 -30.54 2.49
C THR A 644 19.31 -29.76 1.20
N ALA A 645 19.64 -30.32 0.05
CA ALA A 645 19.33 -29.82 -1.30
C ALA A 645 19.30 -31.01 -2.29
N TYR A 646 18.93 -30.78 -3.54
CA TYR A 646 19.00 -31.81 -4.57
C TYR A 646 20.44 -32.06 -5.02
N GLY A 647 20.92 -33.30 -4.91
CA GLY A 647 22.24 -33.71 -5.34
C GLY A 647 22.66 -35.06 -4.73
N ILE A 648 23.80 -35.59 -5.18
CA ILE A 648 24.38 -36.86 -4.70
C ILE A 648 25.69 -36.67 -3.95
N HIS A 649 26.12 -35.42 -3.73
CA HIS A 649 27.36 -35.10 -3.04
C HIS A 649 27.20 -35.24 -1.52
N TYR A 650 28.21 -35.73 -0.82
CA TYR A 650 28.12 -36.07 0.62
C TYR A 650 27.72 -34.90 1.54
N THR A 651 28.07 -33.66 1.17
CA THR A 651 27.71 -32.45 1.94
C THR A 651 26.23 -32.11 1.86
N VAL A 652 25.55 -32.58 0.81
CA VAL A 652 24.15 -32.29 0.53
C VAL A 652 23.27 -33.52 0.75
N CYS A 653 23.83 -34.71 0.55
CA CYS A 653 23.15 -35.99 0.53
C CYS A 653 23.81 -36.97 1.48
N LYS A 654 23.05 -37.49 2.44
CA LYS A 654 23.45 -38.67 3.20
C LYS A 654 23.18 -39.91 2.36
N CYS A 655 24.23 -40.62 1.95
CA CYS A 655 24.13 -41.77 1.06
C CYS A 655 23.18 -42.83 1.61
N LEU A 656 22.32 -43.35 0.72
CA LEU A 656 21.45 -44.49 1.02
C LEU A 656 22.26 -45.79 1.05
N HIS A 657 23.22 -45.92 0.13
CA HIS A 657 24.14 -47.03 -0.01
C HIS A 657 25.57 -46.57 0.32
N TYR A 658 26.48 -46.47 -0.65
CA TYR A 658 27.90 -46.24 -0.39
C TYR A 658 28.37 -44.82 -0.76
N LEU A 659 29.33 -44.29 0.01
CA LEU A 659 30.07 -43.09 -0.34
C LEU A 659 31.33 -43.45 -1.14
N SER A 660 31.41 -42.99 -2.37
CA SER A 660 32.53 -43.18 -3.30
C SER A 660 33.23 -41.85 -3.53
N GLY A 661 34.36 -41.64 -2.86
CA GLY A 661 35.04 -40.34 -2.81
C GLY A 661 34.15 -39.27 -2.16
N GLU A 662 33.56 -38.40 -2.99
CA GLU A 662 32.70 -37.29 -2.54
C GLU A 662 31.22 -37.46 -2.94
N GLN A 663 30.85 -38.57 -3.58
CA GLN A 663 29.50 -38.79 -4.11
C GLN A 663 28.91 -40.13 -3.67
N CYS A 664 27.59 -40.17 -3.57
CA CYS A 664 26.85 -41.38 -3.22
C CYS A 664 26.62 -42.25 -4.46
N GLU A 665 26.94 -43.53 -4.34
CA GLU A 665 26.79 -44.53 -5.39
C GLU A 665 26.03 -45.75 -4.86
N GLU A 666 25.33 -46.45 -5.75
CA GLU A 666 24.62 -47.68 -5.40
C GLU A 666 25.58 -48.87 -5.18
N GLN A 667 26.69 -48.91 -5.92
CA GLN A 667 27.70 -49.96 -5.87
C GLN A 667 29.10 -49.36 -5.98
N CYS A 668 30.09 -49.94 -5.28
CA CYS A 668 31.46 -49.44 -5.33
C CYS A 668 32.13 -49.64 -6.70
N PRO A 669 32.97 -48.69 -7.16
CA PRO A 669 33.73 -48.83 -8.39
C PRO A 669 34.63 -50.07 -8.37
N ARG A 670 34.96 -50.62 -9.55
CA ARG A 670 35.74 -51.87 -9.67
C ARG A 670 37.10 -51.89 -8.96
N ASP A 671 37.72 -50.73 -8.78
CA ASP A 671 39.01 -50.59 -8.08
C ASP A 671 38.85 -50.27 -6.58
N HIS A 672 37.64 -50.42 -6.03
CA HIS A 672 37.30 -50.20 -4.63
C HIS A 672 36.52 -51.40 -4.09
N TYR A 673 36.67 -51.68 -2.80
CA TYR A 673 35.83 -52.63 -2.09
C TYR A 673 34.84 -51.89 -1.19
N ALA A 674 33.70 -52.53 -0.93
CA ALA A 674 32.67 -52.00 -0.04
C ALA A 674 33.05 -52.27 1.41
N ASP A 675 33.22 -51.21 2.20
CA ASP A 675 33.22 -51.30 3.65
C ASP A 675 31.78 -51.16 4.15
N ASP A 676 31.11 -52.29 4.35
CA ASP A 676 29.71 -52.34 4.80
C ASP A 676 29.50 -51.77 6.21
N ALA A 677 30.54 -51.76 7.05
CA ALA A 677 30.44 -51.22 8.41
C ALA A 677 30.36 -49.70 8.41
N ASN A 678 31.07 -49.04 7.50
CA ASN A 678 31.10 -47.59 7.37
C ASN A 678 30.32 -47.05 6.17
N GLN A 679 29.80 -47.94 5.30
CA GLN A 679 29.12 -47.61 4.04
C GLN A 679 29.98 -46.72 3.11
N VAL A 680 31.26 -47.03 2.97
CA VAL A 680 32.23 -46.28 2.15
C VAL A 680 32.92 -47.22 1.16
N CYS A 681 33.23 -46.72 -0.03
CA CYS A 681 34.06 -47.41 -0.99
C CYS A 681 35.53 -47.09 -0.73
N ILE A 682 36.32 -48.11 -0.38
CA ILE A 682 37.75 -47.96 -0.07
C ILE A 682 38.56 -48.49 -1.25
N LYS A 683 39.54 -47.71 -1.70
CA LYS A 683 40.40 -48.08 -2.83
C LYS A 683 41.20 -49.34 -2.52
N CYS A 684 41.23 -50.27 -3.47
CA CYS A 684 42.09 -51.45 -3.42
C CYS A 684 43.58 -51.07 -3.43
N ALA A 685 44.46 -51.98 -2.99
CA ALA A 685 45.90 -51.84 -3.21
C ALA A 685 46.21 -51.65 -4.70
N ASP A 686 47.23 -50.86 -5.02
CA ASP A 686 47.53 -50.44 -6.40
C ASP A 686 47.87 -51.64 -7.32
N GLU A 687 48.29 -52.76 -6.75
CA GLU A 687 48.58 -54.02 -7.44
C GLU A 687 47.34 -54.86 -7.72
N CYS A 688 46.17 -54.55 -7.15
CA CYS A 688 44.93 -55.29 -7.33
C CYS A 688 44.10 -54.81 -8.54
N ARG A 689 43.35 -55.73 -9.14
CA ARG A 689 42.26 -55.47 -10.08
C ARG A 689 40.96 -56.00 -9.47
N GLY A 690 40.34 -55.17 -8.62
CA GLY A 690 39.29 -55.59 -7.69
C GLY A 690 39.86 -56.29 -6.45
N CYS A 691 39.22 -56.09 -5.31
CA CYS A 691 39.66 -56.62 -4.02
C CYS A 691 38.47 -56.83 -3.08
N THR A 692 38.72 -57.57 -2.00
CA THR A 692 37.79 -57.77 -0.88
C THR A 692 38.26 -57.09 0.41
N GLY A 693 39.46 -56.51 0.37
CA GLY A 693 40.09 -55.78 1.47
C GLY A 693 41.27 -54.94 0.97
N PRO A 694 41.90 -54.15 1.86
CA PRO A 694 42.88 -53.14 1.46
C PRO A 694 44.28 -53.72 1.16
N THR A 695 44.54 -54.98 1.49
CA THR A 695 45.88 -55.56 1.36
C THR A 695 46.10 -56.22 0.00
N THR A 696 47.36 -56.37 -0.41
CA THR A 696 47.76 -57.04 -1.66
C THR A 696 47.49 -58.56 -1.66
N MET A 697 47.05 -59.13 -0.52
CA MET A 697 46.64 -60.53 -0.37
C MET A 697 45.12 -60.72 -0.53
N GLU A 698 44.36 -59.63 -0.45
CA GLU A 698 42.89 -59.63 -0.55
C GLU A 698 42.41 -59.19 -1.94
N CYS A 699 43.31 -59.22 -2.93
CA CYS A 699 42.98 -58.93 -4.32
C CYS A 699 42.15 -60.08 -4.94
N LEU A 700 41.15 -59.73 -5.76
CA LEU A 700 40.41 -60.69 -6.58
C LEU A 700 41.22 -61.12 -7.81
N ALA A 701 41.99 -60.19 -8.37
CA ALA A 701 42.95 -60.42 -9.44
C ALA A 701 44.14 -59.46 -9.30
N CYS A 702 45.31 -59.83 -9.83
CA CYS A 702 46.50 -58.99 -9.84
C CYS A 702 46.62 -58.21 -11.14
N ARG A 703 47.09 -56.96 -11.06
CA ARG A 703 47.42 -56.17 -12.25
C ARG A 703 48.65 -56.69 -12.99
N ASN A 704 49.61 -57.28 -12.26
CA ASN A 704 50.89 -57.75 -12.78
C ASN A 704 51.13 -59.24 -12.49
N PHE A 705 51.67 -59.59 -11.32
CA PHE A 705 52.07 -60.97 -11.00
C PHE A 705 51.48 -61.47 -9.68
N ARG A 706 51.08 -62.74 -9.63
CA ARG A 706 50.75 -63.48 -8.41
C ARG A 706 52.00 -64.13 -7.82
N THR A 707 52.14 -64.07 -6.51
CA THR A 707 53.12 -64.84 -5.74
C THR A 707 52.36 -65.75 -4.78
N TYR A 708 52.49 -67.07 -4.96
CA TYR A 708 51.77 -68.04 -4.13
C TYR A 708 52.57 -68.39 -2.88
N ASP A 709 51.85 -68.54 -1.76
CA ASP A 709 52.41 -69.04 -0.50
C ASP A 709 52.82 -70.52 -0.65
N GLU A 710 53.93 -70.90 -0.01
CA GLU A 710 54.47 -72.27 -0.07
C GLU A 710 53.59 -73.27 0.67
N VAL A 711 52.82 -72.83 1.66
CA VAL A 711 51.99 -73.71 2.50
C VAL A 711 50.59 -73.89 1.91
N ASN A 712 50.06 -72.87 1.24
CA ASN A 712 48.68 -72.89 0.73
C ASN A 712 48.60 -72.32 -0.69
N LYS A 713 48.63 -73.22 -1.69
CA LYS A 713 48.71 -72.90 -3.13
C LYS A 713 47.52 -72.12 -3.71
N THR A 714 46.52 -71.78 -2.89
CA THR A 714 45.35 -70.97 -3.28
C THR A 714 45.45 -69.52 -2.82
N LEU A 715 46.28 -69.21 -1.82
CA LEU A 715 46.53 -67.85 -1.36
C LEU A 715 47.66 -67.23 -2.19
N PHE A 716 47.41 -66.04 -2.72
CA PHE A 716 48.37 -65.32 -3.53
C PHE A 716 48.48 -63.87 -3.06
N ASN A 717 49.69 -63.33 -3.22
CA ASN A 717 49.96 -61.92 -3.02
C ASN A 717 50.29 -61.28 -4.37
N CYS A 718 49.66 -60.14 -4.68
CA CYS A 718 49.93 -59.40 -5.90
C CYS A 718 51.19 -58.55 -5.78
N THR A 719 52.10 -58.69 -6.75
CA THR A 719 53.33 -57.89 -6.79
C THR A 719 53.53 -57.24 -8.15
N ALA A 720 54.16 -56.07 -8.16
CA ALA A 720 54.53 -55.38 -9.40
C ALA A 720 55.66 -56.11 -10.16
N SER A 721 56.54 -56.80 -9.44
CA SER A 721 57.67 -57.58 -9.99
C SER A 721 57.88 -58.89 -9.18
N CYS A 722 58.46 -59.90 -9.83
CA CYS A 722 58.77 -61.17 -9.16
C CYS A 722 59.94 -61.02 -8.18
N PRO A 723 59.79 -61.52 -6.94
CA PRO A 723 60.83 -61.40 -5.93
C PRO A 723 62.01 -62.36 -6.21
N PRO A 724 63.21 -62.10 -5.63
CA PRO A 724 64.46 -62.78 -6.01
C PRO A 724 64.47 -64.29 -5.76
N ASP A 725 63.64 -64.75 -4.83
CA ASP A 725 63.43 -66.15 -4.44
C ASP A 725 62.57 -66.94 -5.46
N LYS A 726 61.79 -66.25 -6.29
CA LYS A 726 60.94 -66.84 -7.35
C LYS A 726 61.04 -66.02 -8.64
N PRO A 727 62.20 -66.01 -9.34
CA PRO A 727 62.49 -65.05 -10.40
C PRO A 727 61.81 -65.38 -11.74
N TYR A 728 61.28 -66.60 -11.93
CA TYR A 728 60.75 -67.05 -13.21
C TYR A 728 59.30 -66.60 -13.39
N LYS A 729 59.03 -65.84 -14.46
CA LYS A 729 57.69 -65.33 -14.80
C LYS A 729 56.97 -66.36 -15.66
N ILE A 730 55.86 -66.89 -15.16
CA ILE A 730 55.02 -67.83 -15.90
C ILE A 730 53.77 -67.10 -16.40
N PHE A 731 53.61 -67.07 -17.72
CA PHE A 731 52.44 -66.54 -18.41
C PHE A 731 51.58 -67.73 -18.84
N VAL A 732 50.40 -67.88 -18.24
CA VAL A 732 49.43 -68.92 -18.60
C VAL A 732 48.43 -68.31 -19.57
N ASP A 733 48.04 -69.05 -20.62
CA ASP A 733 47.13 -68.56 -21.66
C ASP A 733 45.85 -67.90 -21.10
N ASN A 734 45.71 -66.60 -21.37
CA ASN A 734 44.57 -65.66 -21.34
C ASN A 734 43.44 -65.77 -20.27
N VAL A 735 43.51 -66.67 -19.27
CA VAL A 735 42.43 -66.89 -18.30
C VAL A 735 42.88 -66.74 -16.84
N ARG A 736 44.19 -66.71 -16.57
CA ARG A 736 44.72 -66.53 -15.21
C ARG A 736 45.83 -65.49 -15.19
N ASP A 737 45.90 -64.71 -14.11
CA ASP A 737 46.95 -63.71 -13.93
C ASP A 737 48.33 -64.40 -13.95
N PRO A 738 49.34 -63.79 -14.59
CA PRO A 738 50.72 -64.28 -14.57
C PRO A 738 51.22 -64.48 -13.14
N TYR A 739 52.10 -65.46 -12.91
CA TYR A 739 52.62 -65.74 -11.57
C TYR A 739 54.12 -66.01 -11.56
N CYS A 740 54.72 -65.82 -10.38
CA CYS A 740 56.15 -66.02 -10.14
C CYS A 740 56.42 -67.45 -9.64
N SER A 741 57.40 -68.11 -10.22
CA SER A 741 57.79 -69.49 -9.93
C SER A 741 59.29 -69.58 -9.58
N SER A 742 59.64 -70.57 -8.76
CA SER A 742 61.02 -70.97 -8.49
C SER A 742 61.54 -72.02 -9.48
N GLU A 743 60.66 -72.65 -10.27
CA GLU A 743 60.99 -73.68 -11.27
C GLU A 743 60.89 -73.15 -12.71
N ASP A 744 61.86 -73.51 -13.55
CA ASP A 744 61.94 -73.12 -14.96
C ASP A 744 61.04 -74.00 -15.84
N ALA A 745 60.00 -73.40 -16.43
CA ALA A 745 58.99 -74.10 -17.23
C ALA A 745 59.45 -74.46 -18.66
N ASN A 746 60.67 -74.08 -19.08
CA ASN A 746 61.12 -74.22 -20.48
C ASN A 746 61.89 -75.52 -20.80
N ALA A 747 61.92 -76.54 -19.94
CA ALA A 747 62.71 -77.76 -20.17
C ALA A 747 62.01 -78.88 -20.99
N VAL A 748 60.71 -78.83 -21.27
CA VAL A 748 60.00 -79.90 -22.02
C VAL A 748 58.91 -79.32 -22.92
N ALA A 749 59.26 -79.01 -24.17
CA ALA A 749 58.42 -79.19 -25.37
C ALA A 749 59.15 -78.60 -26.59
N LEU A 750 60.04 -79.40 -27.15
CA LEU A 750 60.57 -79.26 -28.50
C LEU A 750 59.61 -80.04 -29.43
N HIS A 751 58.77 -79.35 -30.20
CA HIS A 751 58.35 -79.71 -31.57
C HIS A 751 57.17 -78.84 -32.03
N GLY A 752 57.37 -78.13 -33.14
CA GLY A 752 56.31 -77.40 -33.86
C GLY A 752 56.67 -75.95 -34.16
N VAL A 753 57.84 -75.73 -34.77
CA VAL A 753 58.12 -74.48 -35.49
C VAL A 753 57.40 -74.59 -36.83
N GLU A 754 56.47 -73.70 -37.11
CA GLU A 754 56.19 -73.27 -38.48
C GLU A 754 56.15 -71.74 -38.49
N GLU A 755 57.06 -71.18 -39.28
CA GLU A 755 57.28 -69.76 -39.47
C GLU A 755 56.07 -69.13 -40.19
N ASP A 756 55.60 -67.97 -39.71
CA ASP A 756 55.59 -66.76 -40.55
C ASP A 756 55.16 -65.53 -39.74
N HIS A 757 56.15 -64.66 -39.50
CA HIS A 757 55.99 -63.35 -38.92
C HIS A 757 55.88 -62.28 -40.02
N ILE A 758 54.86 -61.41 -39.88
CA ILE A 758 54.83 -59.97 -40.23
C ILE A 758 54.51 -59.65 -41.72
N PRO A 759 53.44 -58.84 -42.01
CA PRO A 759 53.31 -57.49 -41.46
C PRO A 759 51.89 -57.07 -41.01
N ALA A 760 51.71 -56.90 -39.69
CA ALA A 760 50.56 -56.19 -39.10
C ALA A 760 50.95 -54.83 -38.49
N ILE A 761 52.05 -54.21 -38.97
CA ILE A 761 52.45 -52.82 -38.61
C ILE A 761 51.97 -51.80 -39.67
N LEU A 762 51.31 -52.25 -40.75
CA LEU A 762 50.80 -51.36 -41.80
C LEU A 762 49.32 -50.96 -41.65
N GLY A 763 48.55 -51.56 -40.73
CA GLY A 763 47.12 -51.25 -40.53
C GLY A 763 46.84 -50.15 -39.50
N GLY A 764 47.61 -50.10 -38.41
CA GLY A 764 47.40 -49.16 -37.31
C GLY A 764 47.76 -47.71 -37.65
N VAL A 765 48.82 -47.52 -38.45
CA VAL A 765 49.26 -46.19 -38.88
C VAL A 765 48.27 -45.58 -39.88
N MET A 766 47.70 -46.37 -40.80
CA MET A 766 46.64 -45.93 -41.72
C MET A 766 45.32 -45.62 -40.99
N GLY A 767 44.94 -46.40 -39.98
CA GLY A 767 43.73 -46.13 -39.18
C GLY A 767 43.82 -44.82 -38.39
N CYS A 768 44.98 -44.54 -37.77
CA CYS A 768 45.19 -43.29 -37.05
C CYS A 768 45.21 -42.06 -37.97
N PHE A 769 45.78 -42.16 -39.18
CA PHE A 769 45.74 -41.06 -40.16
C PHE A 769 44.34 -40.82 -40.73
N VAL A 770 43.52 -41.86 -40.92
CA VAL A 770 42.13 -41.71 -41.37
C VAL A 770 41.27 -41.08 -40.28
N ILE A 771 41.43 -41.46 -39.01
CA ILE A 771 40.67 -40.89 -37.89
C ILE A 771 41.09 -39.44 -37.62
N LEU A 772 42.38 -39.11 -37.68
CA LEU A 772 42.88 -37.72 -37.60
C LEU A 772 42.41 -36.88 -38.81
N GLY A 773 42.35 -37.47 -40.01
CA GLY A 773 41.81 -36.83 -41.21
C GLY A 773 40.32 -36.52 -41.10
N ILE A 774 39.51 -37.44 -40.57
CA ILE A 774 38.08 -37.23 -40.32
C ILE A 774 37.88 -36.16 -39.24
N PHE A 775 38.69 -36.17 -38.18
CA PHE A 775 38.61 -35.16 -37.12
C PHE A 775 38.97 -33.76 -37.64
N MET A 776 40.04 -33.64 -38.45
CA MET A 776 40.43 -32.40 -39.11
C MET A 776 39.40 -31.94 -40.16
N ALA A 777 38.74 -32.86 -40.87
CA ALA A 777 37.68 -32.55 -41.83
C ALA A 777 36.39 -32.07 -41.14
N VAL A 778 36.01 -32.67 -40.01
CA VAL A 778 34.86 -32.23 -39.20
C VAL A 778 35.17 -30.87 -38.55
N PHE A 779 36.39 -30.68 -38.05
CA PHE A 779 36.80 -29.41 -37.46
C PHE A 779 36.85 -28.29 -38.50
N SER A 780 37.41 -28.55 -39.69
CA SER A 780 37.40 -27.60 -40.80
C SER A 780 36.00 -27.36 -41.37
N TYR A 781 35.12 -28.37 -41.40
CA TYR A 781 33.70 -28.21 -41.76
C TYR A 781 32.92 -27.35 -40.75
N GLN A 782 33.13 -27.53 -39.45
CA GLN A 782 32.54 -26.68 -38.40
C GLN A 782 33.12 -25.26 -38.43
N TRP A 783 34.41 -25.11 -38.76
CA TRP A 783 35.04 -23.80 -38.93
C TRP A 783 34.55 -23.08 -40.20
N LEU A 784 34.32 -23.81 -41.29
CA LEU A 784 33.71 -23.30 -42.52
C LEU A 784 32.23 -22.95 -42.32
N GLN A 785 31.48 -23.70 -41.51
CA GLN A 785 30.12 -23.34 -41.10
C GLN A 785 30.10 -22.07 -40.24
N ARG A 786 31.04 -21.91 -39.31
CA ARG A 786 31.22 -20.68 -38.52
C ARG A 786 31.65 -19.49 -39.38
N ALA A 787 32.44 -19.71 -40.43
CA ALA A 787 32.79 -18.67 -41.40
C ALA A 787 31.60 -18.28 -42.29
N ARG A 788 30.79 -19.24 -42.76
CA ARG A 788 29.55 -18.98 -43.53
C ARG A 788 28.46 -18.30 -42.70
N THR A 789 28.33 -18.59 -41.41
CA THR A 789 27.39 -17.87 -40.54
C THR A 789 27.82 -16.42 -40.32
N LYS A 790 29.14 -16.14 -40.20
CA LYS A 790 29.64 -14.76 -40.15
C LYS A 790 29.40 -13.98 -41.46
N GLU A 791 29.43 -14.63 -42.63
CA GLU A 791 29.10 -13.98 -43.90
C GLU A 791 27.59 -13.65 -44.03
N ASN A 792 26.71 -14.49 -43.49
CA ASN A 792 25.25 -14.25 -43.48
C ASN A 792 24.82 -13.21 -42.43
N THR A 793 25.53 -13.08 -41.31
CA THR A 793 25.29 -11.99 -40.33
C THR A 793 25.76 -10.64 -40.88
N VAL A 794 26.85 -10.61 -41.68
CA VAL A 794 27.29 -9.38 -42.37
C VAL A 794 26.33 -8.98 -43.51
N LYS A 795 25.70 -9.94 -44.20
CA LYS A 795 24.64 -9.66 -45.20
C LYS A 795 23.32 -9.18 -44.59
N MET A 796 22.93 -9.65 -43.39
CA MET A 796 21.72 -9.17 -42.69
C MET A 796 21.89 -7.78 -42.05
N THR A 797 23.12 -7.41 -41.68
CA THR A 797 23.41 -6.07 -41.11
C THR A 797 23.51 -4.98 -42.18
N MET A 798 23.69 -5.37 -43.46
CA MET A 798 23.61 -4.47 -44.62
C MET A 798 22.17 -4.26 -45.17
N TRP A 799 21.17 -5.03 -44.72
CA TRP A 799 19.76 -4.79 -45.06
C TRP A 799 19.15 -3.70 -44.18
N TRP A 800 19.47 -3.63 -42.88
CA TRP A 800 18.82 -2.71 -41.95
C TRP A 800 19.34 -1.26 -41.96
N THR A 801 20.32 -0.93 -42.81
CA THR A 801 20.78 0.45 -43.03
C THR A 801 20.34 1.05 -44.37
N ALA A 802 19.38 0.44 -45.07
CA ALA A 802 18.94 0.92 -46.38
C ALA A 802 17.41 0.94 -46.54
N GLU A 803 16.66 1.48 -45.56
CA GLU A 803 15.25 1.85 -45.83
C GLU A 803 14.69 2.94 -44.91
N VAL A 804 15.36 4.11 -44.86
CA VAL A 804 14.67 5.42 -44.78
C VAL A 804 15.52 6.44 -45.55
N ALA A 805 15.29 6.56 -46.86
CA ALA A 805 15.34 7.83 -47.58
C ALA A 805 14.83 7.63 -49.02
N SER A 806 13.54 7.90 -49.18
CA SER A 806 12.80 8.14 -50.42
C SER A 806 13.45 9.18 -51.36
N LEU A 807 13.24 9.03 -52.68
CA LEU A 807 13.34 10.05 -53.72
C LEU A 807 11.99 10.12 -54.47
N PRO A 808 11.66 11.21 -55.22
CA PRO A 808 12.05 12.63 -55.16
C PRO A 808 10.78 13.52 -54.94
N ASP A 809 10.72 14.84 -54.88
CA ASP A 809 11.38 15.90 -55.62
C ASP A 809 10.94 17.25 -55.00
N GLY A 810 11.80 18.28 -54.91
CA GLY A 810 11.34 19.57 -54.36
C GLY A 810 12.36 20.65 -53.96
N LYS A 811 13.29 21.00 -54.86
CA LYS A 811 13.90 22.34 -55.06
C LYS A 811 14.02 23.31 -53.86
N ARG A 812 15.27 23.56 -53.41
CA ARG A 812 16.10 24.78 -53.63
C ARG A 812 17.08 25.00 -52.45
N ALA A 813 18.32 25.26 -52.83
CA ALA A 813 19.45 25.73 -52.01
C ALA A 813 19.18 27.15 -51.41
N PRO A 814 20.12 27.81 -50.68
CA PRO A 814 21.49 27.41 -50.34
C PRO A 814 22.02 27.82 -48.92
N LEU A 815 23.27 27.43 -48.65
CA LEU A 815 24.33 28.16 -47.92
C LEU A 815 24.45 28.08 -46.38
N ASN A 816 25.61 27.53 -46.00
CA ASN A 816 26.60 28.00 -45.02
C ASN A 816 26.49 27.70 -43.50
N ARG A 817 27.48 26.90 -43.08
CA ARG A 817 28.49 27.14 -42.03
C ARG A 817 28.10 27.05 -40.54
N ARG A 818 28.73 26.03 -39.91
CA ARG A 818 29.38 25.97 -38.57
C ARG A 818 28.55 26.16 -37.28
N GLN A 819 28.81 25.18 -36.41
CA GLN A 819 29.07 25.26 -34.96
C GLN A 819 27.89 25.23 -33.95
N SER A 820 27.84 24.09 -33.24
CA SER A 820 27.76 23.91 -31.79
C SER A 820 26.78 24.75 -30.96
N GLY A 821 25.90 24.04 -30.23
CA GLY A 821 25.39 24.49 -28.93
C GLY A 821 23.97 24.00 -28.62
N PRO A 822 23.63 23.71 -27.36
CA PRO A 822 22.59 22.74 -26.98
C PRO A 822 21.37 23.44 -26.31
N PRO A 823 20.57 22.77 -25.45
CA PRO A 823 19.19 22.37 -25.71
C PRO A 823 18.14 23.25 -25.00
N GLY A 824 16.88 23.13 -25.40
CA GLY A 824 15.77 23.84 -24.75
C GLY A 824 14.43 23.12 -24.88
N ASN A 825 14.00 22.57 -23.74
CA ASN A 825 12.67 22.68 -23.14
C ASN A 825 11.37 22.27 -23.87
N MET A 826 10.62 21.43 -23.15
CA MET A 826 9.21 21.58 -22.75
C MET A 826 8.10 21.32 -23.79
N GLY A 827 7.17 20.44 -23.44
CA GLY A 827 5.91 20.27 -24.19
C GLY A 827 5.09 19.04 -23.79
N GLU A 828 4.35 19.16 -22.68
CA GLU A 828 3.00 18.62 -22.44
C GLU A 828 2.29 17.87 -23.61
N LYS A 829 1.66 16.71 -23.36
CA LYS A 829 0.25 16.55 -22.89
C LYS A 829 -0.27 15.11 -23.10
N LYS A 830 -0.97 14.64 -22.05
CA LYS A 830 -2.23 13.86 -22.00
C LYS A 830 -2.63 12.97 -23.19
N GLU A 831 -2.94 11.70 -22.88
CA GLU A 831 -4.16 11.05 -23.41
C GLU A 831 -4.89 10.22 -22.34
N LEU A 832 -6.22 10.39 -22.36
CA LEU A 832 -7.27 9.55 -21.75
C LEU A 832 -7.33 8.19 -22.45
N PHE A 833 -7.95 7.18 -21.83
CA PHE A 833 -9.00 6.41 -22.51
C PHE A 833 -10.01 5.81 -21.51
N LEU A 834 -11.29 6.10 -21.80
CA LEU A 834 -12.57 5.50 -21.39
C LEU A 834 -13.04 5.58 -19.93
#